data_AF-A0A1J8P6P1-F1
#
_entry.id   AF-A0A1J8P6P1-F1
#
_cell.length_a   1.000
_cell.length_b   1.000
_cell.length_c   1.000
_cell.angle_alpha   90.00
_cell.angle_beta   90.00
_cell.angle_gamma   90.00
#
_symmetry.space_group_name_H-M   'P 1'
#
loop_
_entity.id
_entity.type
_entity.pdbx_description
1 polymer ?
#
loop_
_entity_poly.entity_id
_entity_poly.type
_entity_poly.pdbx_seq_one_letter_code
_entity_poly.pdbx_strand_id
1 'polypeptide(L)'
;MEKHELELKAYLDEHKDTQVKESLEAFRDSLNAQCADLQFTLKIRLNEEFSHILQAESENQVLELIAFHKRLLNKTNQHSQLTWLTRQSLEEIKKAASDTLSTMEDWVSVIDILSDETKIMALAEINKNINDLYEHLDYFEEAVQVRVKEFKTKTLIDLELGTWSKKEVVDTYHVPLFDDNAFRVIVQLSDDLTQYTAYLAGKHFGNSTLVQMDKYGNYRVVYGPELGSIPDGKKVKFEILGHGNDVEKTMGKRTAADMAKNILDLKEHIPKTVDVTAVSLKGCCAGADYGKNVLIELNKKNFKPVVSSKLGLVQVYKLGRTFTSSTYHSEDSRTAWKYDENGKIVAVPYSDEKHHIVISVDEGGNPKVIKTHNNKDWRKFKGELRVKVVDGELSNTLNALIDFQAQLKTQGAKMSQIDVETGGEGWFEGQPNNTLRSYGGQARSMTQFIGSNITLHINSGLHSGATVFSYKNIAFREIIIHSPEYIVNYSDAWKSGFISFEYDGDNIPFLYVPIAYDPIITLNIVISTKDYTKEMVLSQLQQAKKELGNAFVIKIRVTTNPQYLMPEQESKDLINYLSQELDVRIERVHIDIPNSESRLLLSKNPRDPEIKIHEHLAETTPHQDTPLHNWADLSREQINKLTTEAQKPQPSLANHDHQVLIQTEADGNV
;
A
#
# COMPACT_ATOMS: atom_id res chain seq x y z
N MET A 1 -24.46 39.85 44.38
CA MET A 1 -24.47 41.06 45.22
C MET A 1 -25.31 42.16 44.61
N GLU A 2 -25.13 42.55 43.35
CA GLU A 2 -25.99 43.54 42.65
C GLU A 2 -27.50 43.27 42.79
N LYS A 3 -27.92 42.01 42.67
CA LYS A 3 -29.32 41.60 42.89
C LYS A 3 -29.85 41.99 44.28
N HIS A 4 -29.01 41.85 45.30
CA HIS A 4 -29.36 42.12 46.70
C HIS A 4 -29.02 43.55 47.13
N GLU A 5 -28.19 44.29 46.36
CA GLU A 5 -27.85 45.68 46.65
C GLU A 5 -29.05 46.61 46.41
N LEU A 6 -29.84 46.36 45.36
CA LEU A 6 -31.08 47.09 45.09
C LEU A 6 -32.14 46.80 46.16
N GLU A 7 -32.26 45.54 46.58
CA GLU A 7 -33.17 45.11 47.66
C GLU A 7 -32.76 45.73 49.02
N LEU A 8 -31.46 45.74 49.33
CA LEU A 8 -30.93 46.33 50.57
C LEU A 8 -31.06 47.86 50.57
N LYS A 9 -30.85 48.51 49.42
CA LYS A 9 -31.02 49.96 49.26
C LYS A 9 -32.48 50.38 49.42
N ALA A 10 -33.41 49.66 48.81
CA ALA A 10 -34.84 49.89 49.00
C ALA A 10 -35.26 49.71 50.47
N TYR A 11 -34.71 48.70 51.15
CA TYR A 11 -34.97 48.45 52.57
C TYR A 11 -34.40 49.54 53.49
N LEU A 12 -33.22 50.08 53.17
CA LEU A 12 -32.56 51.19 53.86
C LEU A 12 -33.29 52.54 53.69
N ASP A 13 -33.90 52.77 52.53
CA ASP A 13 -34.63 54.00 52.20
C ASP A 13 -36.00 54.07 52.93
N GLU A 14 -36.62 52.92 53.24
CA GLU A 14 -37.92 52.83 53.93
C GLU A 14 -37.84 52.78 55.47
N HIS A 15 -36.67 52.50 56.05
CA HIS A 15 -36.49 52.38 57.51
C HIS A 15 -36.32 53.74 58.21
N LYS A 16 -37.13 54.00 59.26
CA LYS A 16 -37.14 55.26 60.03
C LYS A 16 -36.31 55.23 61.32
N ASP A 17 -35.85 54.06 61.74
CA ASP A 17 -35.00 53.89 62.92
C ASP A 17 -33.53 54.16 62.57
N THR A 18 -32.99 55.24 63.13
CA THR A 18 -31.64 55.74 62.84
C THR A 18 -30.55 54.73 63.18
N GLN A 19 -30.71 53.95 64.26
CA GLN A 19 -29.68 53.02 64.73
C GLN A 19 -29.64 51.74 63.87
N VAL A 20 -30.80 51.27 63.43
CA VAL A 20 -30.91 50.13 62.50
C VAL A 20 -30.37 50.50 61.11
N LYS A 21 -30.64 51.73 60.66
CA LYS A 21 -30.13 52.25 59.39
C LYS A 21 -28.61 52.34 59.37
N GLU A 22 -28.00 52.93 60.40
CA GLU A 22 -26.54 53.00 60.56
C GLU A 22 -25.90 51.59 60.57
N SER A 23 -26.54 50.62 61.23
CA SER A 23 -26.03 49.24 61.29
C SER A 23 -26.08 48.53 59.93
N LEU A 24 -27.14 48.75 59.15
CA LEU A 24 -27.30 48.19 57.81
C LEU A 24 -26.38 48.86 56.78
N GLU A 25 -26.13 50.16 56.91
CA GLU A 25 -25.14 50.89 56.11
C GLU A 25 -23.73 50.36 56.39
N ALA A 26 -23.36 50.18 57.66
CA ALA A 26 -22.08 49.56 58.03
C ALA A 26 -21.93 48.12 57.50
N PHE A 27 -23.02 47.34 57.49
CA PHE A 27 -23.03 45.99 56.92
C PHE A 27 -22.84 46.01 55.39
N ARG A 28 -23.52 46.92 54.69
CA ARG A 28 -23.35 47.15 53.25
C ARG A 28 -21.91 47.54 52.91
N ASP A 29 -21.33 48.47 53.66
CA ASP A 29 -19.96 48.93 53.46
C ASP A 29 -18.96 47.80 53.73
N SER A 30 -19.19 46.97 54.76
CA SER A 30 -18.39 45.77 55.03
C SER A 30 -18.47 44.74 53.90
N LEU A 31 -19.66 44.47 53.36
CA LEU A 31 -19.85 43.57 52.21
C LEU A 31 -19.16 44.11 50.95
N ASN A 32 -19.26 45.42 50.70
CA ASN A 32 -18.57 46.08 49.59
C ASN A 32 -17.05 45.99 49.75
N ALA A 33 -16.52 46.19 50.95
CA ALA A 33 -15.09 46.05 51.24
C ALA A 33 -14.61 44.59 51.05
N GLN A 34 -15.36 43.60 51.53
CA GLN A 34 -15.06 42.18 51.32
C GLN A 34 -15.11 41.79 49.84
N CYS A 35 -16.06 42.34 49.08
CA CYS A 35 -16.10 42.12 47.64
C CYS A 35 -14.94 42.78 46.91
N ALA A 36 -14.54 43.99 47.29
CA ALA A 36 -13.35 44.64 46.73
C ALA A 36 -12.08 43.83 47.01
N ASP A 37 -11.95 43.26 48.21
CA ASP A 37 -10.82 42.40 48.60
C ASP A 37 -10.81 41.06 47.83
N LEU A 38 -11.96 40.41 47.68
CA LEU A 38 -12.12 39.22 46.84
C LEU A 38 -11.79 39.52 45.38
N GLN A 39 -12.23 40.65 44.85
CA GLN A 39 -11.92 41.09 43.48
C GLN A 39 -10.42 41.37 43.31
N PHE A 40 -9.79 42.02 44.29
CA PHE A 40 -8.34 42.26 44.29
C PHE A 40 -7.55 40.95 44.32
N THR A 41 -7.97 40.00 45.16
CA THR A 41 -7.38 38.65 45.24
C THR A 41 -7.56 37.87 43.94
N LEU A 42 -8.76 37.90 43.36
CA LEU A 42 -9.05 37.28 42.06
C LEU A 42 -8.17 37.88 40.95
N LYS A 43 -7.97 39.20 40.96
CA LYS A 43 -7.11 39.90 40.01
C LYS A 43 -5.65 39.44 40.13
N ILE A 44 -5.11 39.39 41.34
CA ILE A 44 -3.73 38.92 41.57
C ILE A 44 -3.57 37.51 40.99
N ARG A 45 -4.49 36.60 41.33
CA ARG A 45 -4.45 35.22 40.83
C ARG A 45 -4.53 35.12 39.30
N LEU A 46 -5.40 35.91 38.66
CA LEU A 46 -5.52 35.92 37.20
C LEU A 46 -4.26 36.47 36.53
N ASN A 47 -3.62 37.49 37.12
CA ASN A 47 -2.35 38.02 36.61
C ASN A 47 -1.19 37.04 36.82
N GLU A 48 -1.14 36.35 37.95
CA GLU A 48 -0.15 35.30 38.23
C GLU A 48 -0.32 34.14 37.25
N GLU A 49 -1.56 33.68 37.04
CA GLU A 49 -1.88 32.65 36.06
C GLU A 49 -1.49 33.08 34.64
N PHE A 50 -1.85 34.29 34.22
CA PHE A 50 -1.47 34.80 32.91
C PHE A 50 0.05 34.89 32.74
N SER A 51 0.76 35.35 33.77
CA SER A 51 2.24 35.42 33.75
C SER A 51 2.86 34.04 33.67
N HIS A 52 2.28 33.04 34.34
CA HIS A 52 2.74 31.65 34.27
C HIS A 52 2.56 31.07 32.85
N ILE A 53 1.42 31.33 32.20
CA ILE A 53 1.17 30.91 30.81
C ILE A 53 2.20 31.55 29.86
N LEU A 54 2.55 32.83 30.06
CA LEU A 54 3.57 33.51 29.25
C LEU A 54 4.99 32.95 29.44
N GLN A 55 5.25 32.25 30.55
CA GLN A 55 6.53 31.61 30.84
C GLN A 55 6.60 30.14 30.39
N ALA A 56 5.46 29.54 30.04
CA ALA A 56 5.41 28.16 29.56
C ALA A 56 6.11 28.02 28.20
N GLU A 57 6.76 26.87 27.97
CA GLU A 57 7.37 26.54 26.68
C GLU A 57 6.32 26.56 25.56
N SER A 58 6.74 26.98 24.36
CA SER A 58 5.85 27.40 23.27
C SER A 58 4.83 26.35 22.80
N GLU A 59 5.09 25.06 23.02
CA GLU A 59 4.30 23.94 22.45
C GLU A 59 2.85 23.88 22.92
N ASN A 60 2.48 24.49 24.05
CA ASN A 60 1.09 24.54 24.53
C ASN A 60 0.61 25.97 24.87
N GLN A 61 1.48 26.97 24.72
CA GLN A 61 1.20 28.34 25.14
C GLN A 61 -0.03 28.93 24.44
N VAL A 62 -0.19 28.70 23.13
CA VAL A 62 -1.34 29.18 22.36
C VAL A 62 -2.66 28.63 22.90
N LEU A 63 -2.73 27.32 23.17
CA LEU A 63 -3.93 26.66 23.68
C LEU A 63 -4.27 27.09 25.11
N GLU A 64 -3.25 27.25 25.97
CA GLU A 64 -3.43 27.75 27.33
C GLU A 64 -3.94 29.20 27.34
N LEU A 65 -3.38 30.05 26.47
CA LEU A 65 -3.84 31.43 26.29
C LEU A 65 -5.29 31.50 25.79
N ILE A 66 -5.67 30.67 24.80
CA ILE A 66 -7.05 30.58 24.31
C ILE A 66 -8.00 30.12 25.43
N ALA A 67 -7.62 29.09 26.21
CA ALA A 67 -8.42 28.61 27.33
C ALA A 67 -8.58 29.67 28.44
N PHE A 68 -7.51 30.41 28.73
CA PHE A 68 -7.54 31.55 29.65
C PHE A 68 -8.46 32.67 29.13
N HIS A 69 -8.33 33.05 27.86
CA HIS A 69 -9.15 34.08 27.24
C HIS A 69 -10.65 33.72 27.25
N LYS A 70 -11.00 32.47 26.90
CA LYS A 70 -12.39 31.97 26.99
C LYS A 70 -12.95 32.07 28.42
N ARG A 71 -12.14 31.80 29.44
CA ARG A 71 -12.55 31.95 30.85
C ARG A 71 -12.79 33.41 31.24
N LEU A 72 -12.02 34.36 30.68
CA LEU A 72 -12.25 35.78 30.90
C LEU A 72 -13.56 36.24 30.25
N LEU A 73 -13.87 35.78 29.03
CA LEU A 73 -15.11 36.13 28.32
C LEU A 73 -16.38 35.68 29.04
N ASN A 74 -16.33 34.55 29.75
CA ASN A 74 -17.48 33.99 30.48
C ASN A 74 -17.80 34.70 31.81
N LYS A 75 -16.96 35.65 32.26
CA LYS A 75 -17.22 36.44 33.47
C LYS A 75 -17.99 37.71 33.08
N THR A 76 -19.23 37.87 33.56
CA THR A 76 -20.11 39.01 33.24
C THR A 76 -19.42 40.35 33.57
N ASN A 77 -19.21 41.20 32.57
CA ASN A 77 -18.30 42.35 32.63
C ASN A 77 -19.00 43.66 33.04
N GLN A 78 -18.57 44.26 34.16
CA GLN A 78 -18.76 45.69 34.45
C GLN A 78 -17.45 46.44 34.78
N HIS A 79 -16.29 45.77 34.76
CA HIS A 79 -15.02 46.36 35.22
C HIS A 79 -13.98 46.52 34.10
N SER A 80 -13.45 47.73 33.95
CA SER A 80 -12.47 48.14 32.94
C SER A 80 -11.16 47.34 32.96
N GLN A 81 -10.77 46.76 34.09
CA GLN A 81 -9.51 46.04 34.24
C GLN A 81 -9.57 44.59 33.74
N LEU A 82 -10.71 43.90 33.89
CA LEU A 82 -10.93 42.59 33.24
C LEU A 82 -10.97 42.76 31.72
N THR A 83 -11.55 43.88 31.24
CA THR A 83 -11.52 44.26 29.82
C THR A 83 -10.10 44.41 29.30
N TRP A 84 -9.19 44.97 30.11
CA TRP A 84 -7.77 45.11 29.75
C TRP A 84 -7.06 43.75 29.68
N LEU A 85 -7.22 42.86 30.67
CA LEU A 85 -6.67 41.51 30.62
C LEU A 85 -7.23 40.68 29.44
N THR A 86 -8.52 40.82 29.13
CA THR A 86 -9.13 40.17 27.96
C THR A 86 -8.48 40.67 26.66
N ARG A 87 -8.23 41.97 26.54
CA ARG A 87 -7.52 42.52 25.37
C ARG A 87 -6.08 42.03 25.31
N GLN A 88 -5.35 42.07 26.42
CA GLN A 88 -3.95 41.65 26.45
C GLN A 88 -3.80 40.16 26.11
N SER A 89 -4.64 39.30 26.69
CA SER A 89 -4.64 37.87 26.35
C SER A 89 -4.89 37.62 24.87
N LEU A 90 -5.78 38.38 24.21
CA LEU A 90 -5.98 38.25 22.76
C LEU A 90 -4.74 38.64 21.95
N GLU A 91 -4.06 39.72 22.33
CA GLU A 91 -2.82 40.14 21.65
C GLU A 91 -1.70 39.12 21.82
N GLU A 92 -1.55 38.53 23.00
CA GLU A 92 -0.57 37.46 23.23
C GLU A 92 -0.94 36.17 22.49
N ILE A 93 -2.24 35.83 22.33
CA ILE A 93 -2.67 34.70 21.48
C ILE A 93 -2.18 34.90 20.04
N LYS A 94 -2.41 36.09 19.48
CA LYS A 94 -1.99 36.41 18.10
C LYS A 94 -0.48 36.30 17.93
N LYS A 95 0.28 36.85 18.87
CA LYS A 95 1.74 36.81 18.86
C LYS A 95 2.26 35.38 18.95
N ALA A 96 1.80 34.63 19.95
CA ALA A 96 2.19 33.24 20.16
C ALA A 96 1.86 32.38 18.93
N ALA A 97 0.69 32.55 18.31
CA ALA A 97 0.33 31.84 17.09
C ALA A 97 1.27 32.16 15.91
N SER A 98 1.67 33.43 15.75
CA SER A 98 2.64 33.84 14.73
C SER A 98 4.02 33.25 15.00
N ASP A 99 4.48 33.26 16.25
CA ASP A 99 5.78 32.72 16.66
C ASP A 99 5.82 31.20 16.43
N THR A 100 4.77 30.46 16.86
CA THR A 100 4.64 29.02 16.60
C THR A 100 4.66 28.71 15.10
N LEU A 101 3.96 29.49 14.28
CA LEU A 101 3.96 29.30 12.83
C LEU A 101 5.33 29.54 12.21
N SER A 102 6.04 30.59 12.64
CA SER A 102 7.41 30.85 12.19
C SER A 102 8.37 29.75 12.59
N THR A 103 8.27 29.21 13.81
CA THR A 103 9.06 28.02 14.22
C THR A 103 8.79 26.81 13.33
N MET A 104 7.53 26.57 12.95
CA MET A 104 7.22 25.49 12.01
C MET A 104 7.83 25.74 10.62
N GLU A 105 7.75 26.96 10.10
CA GLU A 105 8.38 27.35 8.81
C GLU A 105 9.91 27.19 8.85
N ASP A 106 10.55 27.51 9.98
CA ASP A 106 11.98 27.30 10.19
C ASP A 106 12.31 25.79 10.16
N TRP A 107 11.52 24.96 10.84
CA TRP A 107 11.67 23.50 10.78
C TRP A 107 11.57 22.97 9.35
N VAL A 108 10.61 23.47 8.57
CA VAL A 108 10.47 23.09 7.14
C VAL A 108 11.75 23.35 6.37
N SER A 109 12.45 24.47 6.63
CA SER A 109 13.67 24.83 5.91
C SER A 109 14.85 23.88 6.15
N VAL A 110 14.85 23.14 7.26
CA VAL A 110 15.93 22.22 7.67
C VAL A 110 15.50 20.75 7.69
N ILE A 111 14.24 20.43 7.41
CA ILE A 111 13.68 19.09 7.65
C ILE A 111 14.36 17.97 6.84
N ASP A 112 14.89 18.31 5.66
CA ASP A 112 15.53 17.35 4.75
C ASP A 112 16.97 17.01 5.11
N ILE A 113 17.60 17.78 6.02
CA ILE A 113 18.95 17.51 6.52
C ILE A 113 18.96 16.83 7.90
N LEU A 114 17.79 16.59 8.49
CA LEU A 114 17.64 15.92 9.78
C LEU A 114 17.84 14.40 9.67
N SER A 115 18.27 13.77 10.77
CA SER A 115 18.23 12.31 10.88
C SER A 115 16.79 11.79 10.90
N ASP A 116 16.57 10.53 10.51
CA ASP A 116 15.22 9.93 10.43
C ASP A 116 14.42 10.06 11.74
N GLU A 117 15.05 9.83 12.89
CA GLU A 117 14.39 9.94 14.19
C GLU A 117 13.99 11.38 14.51
N THR A 118 14.88 12.34 14.27
CA THR A 118 14.61 13.77 14.49
C THR A 118 13.54 14.28 13.54
N LYS A 119 13.58 13.84 12.27
CA LYS A 119 12.58 14.16 11.25
C LYS A 119 11.20 13.66 11.67
N ILE A 120 11.11 12.44 12.21
CA ILE A 120 9.86 11.87 12.72
C ILE A 120 9.28 12.71 13.86
N MET A 121 10.11 13.16 14.80
CA MET A 121 9.68 14.02 15.91
C MET A 121 9.23 15.39 15.41
N ALA A 122 10.03 16.05 14.57
CA ALA A 122 9.70 17.36 13.99
C ALA A 122 8.39 17.32 13.19
N LEU A 123 8.17 16.30 12.35
CA LEU A 123 6.91 16.14 11.62
C LEU A 123 5.72 15.95 12.55
N ALA A 124 5.89 15.24 13.68
CA ALA A 124 4.83 15.03 14.64
C ALA A 124 4.44 16.34 15.34
N GLU A 125 5.44 17.13 15.71
CA GLU A 125 5.26 18.44 16.34
C GLU A 125 4.63 19.45 15.37
N ILE A 126 5.16 19.57 14.14
CA ILE A 126 4.59 20.42 13.09
C ILE A 126 3.12 20.06 12.88
N ASN A 127 2.82 18.76 12.70
CA ASN A 127 1.45 18.33 12.44
C ASN A 127 0.52 18.62 13.62
N LYS A 128 0.97 18.40 14.87
CA LYS A 128 0.19 18.76 16.06
C LYS A 128 -0.10 20.26 16.09
N ASN A 129 0.96 21.08 16.04
CA ASN A 129 0.86 22.53 16.18
C ASN A 129 0.01 23.15 15.08
N ILE A 130 0.17 22.75 13.81
CA ILE A 130 -0.63 23.33 12.74
C ILE A 130 -2.11 22.93 12.82
N ASN A 131 -2.42 21.72 13.32
CA ASN A 131 -3.82 21.33 13.55
C ASN A 131 -4.44 22.17 14.66
N ASP A 132 -3.72 22.36 15.77
CA ASP A 132 -4.17 23.18 16.89
C ASP A 132 -4.42 24.65 16.47
N LEU A 133 -3.53 25.22 15.64
CA LEU A 133 -3.74 26.54 15.05
C LEU A 133 -4.95 26.54 14.10
N TYR A 134 -5.10 25.53 13.25
CA TYR A 134 -6.18 25.48 12.27
C TYR A 134 -7.57 25.37 12.93
N GLU A 135 -7.70 24.69 14.08
CA GLU A 135 -8.94 24.60 14.84
C GLU A 135 -9.34 25.91 15.56
N HIS A 136 -8.41 26.87 15.68
CA HIS A 136 -8.60 28.12 16.42
C HIS A 136 -8.34 29.38 15.59
N LEU A 137 -8.52 29.27 14.27
CA LEU A 137 -8.32 30.37 13.32
C LEU A 137 -9.07 31.66 13.69
N ASP A 138 -10.22 31.55 14.37
CA ASP A 138 -11.07 32.67 14.78
C ASP A 138 -10.40 33.63 15.76
N TYR A 139 -9.34 33.21 16.46
CA TYR A 139 -8.57 34.06 17.37
C TYR A 139 -7.44 34.85 16.70
N PHE A 140 -7.14 34.56 15.43
CA PHE A 140 -5.96 35.10 14.74
C PHE A 140 -6.31 36.20 13.74
N GLU A 141 -5.32 37.03 13.43
CA GLU A 141 -5.44 38.03 12.38
C GLU A 141 -5.52 37.38 10.99
N GLU A 142 -6.21 38.03 10.05
CA GLU A 142 -6.48 37.47 8.72
C GLU A 142 -5.21 36.99 7.99
N ALA A 143 -4.11 37.74 8.10
CA ALA A 143 -2.82 37.35 7.52
C ALA A 143 -2.28 36.03 8.09
N VAL A 144 -2.39 35.82 9.41
CA VAL A 144 -1.98 34.57 10.07
C VAL A 144 -2.93 33.44 9.68
N GLN A 145 -4.24 33.70 9.64
CA GLN A 145 -5.21 32.70 9.21
C GLN A 145 -4.93 32.16 7.80
N VAL A 146 -4.59 33.05 6.86
CA VAL A 146 -4.24 32.66 5.48
C VAL A 146 -2.99 31.78 5.48
N ARG A 147 -1.94 32.17 6.21
CA ARG A 147 -0.70 31.37 6.29
C ARG A 147 -0.93 30.01 6.96
N VAL A 148 -1.68 29.93 8.05
CA VAL A 148 -2.03 28.66 8.71
C VAL A 148 -2.80 27.74 7.74
N LYS A 149 -3.77 28.29 7.00
CA LYS A 149 -4.51 27.54 5.98
C LYS A 149 -3.60 27.04 4.87
N GLU A 150 -2.74 27.90 4.32
CA GLU A 150 -1.79 27.52 3.27
C GLU A 150 -0.82 26.44 3.79
N PHE A 151 -0.27 26.62 4.98
CA PHE A 151 0.63 25.65 5.59
C PHE A 151 -0.06 24.29 5.75
N LYS A 152 -1.28 24.26 6.32
CA LYS A 152 -2.05 23.03 6.52
C LYS A 152 -2.40 22.32 5.21
N THR A 153 -2.84 23.07 4.20
CA THR A 153 -3.42 22.52 2.97
C THR A 153 -2.42 22.31 1.83
N LYS A 154 -1.19 22.81 1.98
CA LYS A 154 -0.15 22.71 0.95
C LYS A 154 1.18 22.28 1.55
N THR A 155 1.79 23.13 2.39
CA THR A 155 3.14 22.88 2.92
C THR A 155 3.22 21.55 3.66
N LEU A 156 2.32 21.30 4.62
CA LEU A 156 2.33 20.07 5.42
C LEU A 156 2.13 18.81 4.57
N ILE A 157 1.26 18.87 3.55
CA ILE A 157 1.05 17.75 2.62
C ILE A 157 2.33 17.47 1.84
N ASP A 158 3.01 18.50 1.37
CA ASP A 158 4.23 18.38 0.57
C ASP A 158 5.44 17.90 1.40
N LEU A 159 5.46 18.12 2.72
CA LEU A 159 6.56 17.66 3.60
C LEU A 159 6.74 16.13 3.61
N GLU A 160 5.64 15.39 3.73
CA GLU A 160 5.70 13.92 3.75
C GLU A 160 5.32 13.36 2.39
N LEU A 161 4.13 13.72 1.88
CA LEU A 161 3.61 13.13 0.65
C LEU A 161 4.31 13.68 -0.60
N GLY A 162 4.90 14.87 -0.57
CA GLY A 162 5.67 15.42 -1.69
C GLY A 162 6.80 14.50 -2.15
N THR A 163 7.39 13.75 -1.21
CA THR A 163 8.46 12.78 -1.48
C THR A 163 7.95 11.43 -2.00
N TRP A 164 6.67 11.11 -1.78
CA TRP A 164 6.12 9.83 -2.20
C TRP A 164 6.01 9.76 -3.71
N SER A 165 6.40 8.60 -4.24
CA SER A 165 6.30 8.25 -5.64
C SER A 165 4.84 8.27 -6.13
N LYS A 166 4.67 8.49 -7.43
CA LYS A 166 3.37 8.41 -8.11
C LYS A 166 3.48 7.39 -9.23
N LYS A 167 2.45 6.58 -9.41
CA LYS A 167 2.34 5.65 -10.53
C LYS A 167 1.09 5.95 -11.33
N GLU A 168 1.24 5.91 -12.65
CA GLU A 168 0.12 6.01 -13.57
C GLU A 168 -0.87 4.87 -13.32
N VAL A 169 -2.15 5.24 -13.20
CA VAL A 169 -3.25 4.29 -13.13
C VAL A 169 -3.72 4.01 -14.55
N VAL A 170 -3.77 2.75 -14.94
CA VAL A 170 -4.15 2.30 -16.29
C VAL A 170 -5.29 1.29 -16.21
N ASP A 171 -6.08 1.17 -17.28
CA ASP A 171 -7.29 0.33 -17.36
C ASP A 171 -7.03 -1.09 -17.90
N THR A 172 -5.75 -1.50 -17.98
CA THR A 172 -5.28 -2.75 -18.58
C THR A 172 -6.04 -4.01 -18.17
N TYR A 173 -6.46 -4.10 -16.90
CA TYR A 173 -7.18 -5.24 -16.33
C TYR A 173 -8.55 -4.83 -15.76
N HIS A 174 -9.22 -3.89 -16.44
CA HIS A 174 -10.51 -3.37 -16.02
C HIS A 174 -11.54 -4.48 -15.77
N VAL A 175 -12.26 -4.37 -14.64
CA VAL A 175 -13.39 -5.19 -14.26
C VAL A 175 -14.55 -4.26 -13.91
N PRO A 176 -15.72 -4.40 -14.56
CA PRO A 176 -16.87 -3.57 -14.24
C PRO A 176 -17.33 -3.80 -12.80
N LEU A 177 -17.85 -2.75 -12.17
CA LEU A 177 -18.49 -2.87 -10.87
C LEU A 177 -19.85 -3.55 -11.03
N PHE A 178 -20.33 -4.19 -9.95
CA PHE A 178 -21.62 -4.90 -9.98
C PHE A 178 -22.82 -3.95 -9.80
N ASP A 179 -22.59 -2.75 -9.26
CA ASP A 179 -23.60 -1.72 -9.01
C ASP A 179 -23.08 -0.46 -9.71
N ASP A 180 -23.89 0.13 -10.60
CA ASP A 180 -23.55 1.35 -11.35
C ASP A 180 -23.29 2.54 -10.41
N ASN A 181 -23.85 2.50 -9.20
CA ASN A 181 -23.61 3.48 -8.17
C ASN A 181 -22.35 3.18 -7.35
N ALA A 182 -21.72 2.01 -7.47
CA ALA A 182 -20.53 1.72 -6.70
C ALA A 182 -19.36 2.62 -7.11
N PHE A 183 -18.58 3.01 -6.11
CA PHE A 183 -17.35 3.78 -6.27
C PHE A 183 -16.28 3.25 -5.30
N ARG A 184 -15.01 3.42 -5.64
CA ARG A 184 -13.88 2.98 -4.80
C ARG A 184 -13.02 4.16 -4.41
N VAL A 185 -12.73 4.30 -3.13
CA VAL A 185 -11.69 5.22 -2.67
C VAL A 185 -10.54 4.34 -2.17
N ILE A 186 -9.49 4.28 -2.97
CA ILE A 186 -8.27 3.54 -2.66
C ILE A 186 -7.38 4.46 -1.82
N VAL A 187 -6.92 3.99 -0.66
CA VAL A 187 -6.08 4.77 0.25
C VAL A 187 -4.73 4.07 0.40
N GLN A 188 -3.66 4.74 -0.02
CA GLN A 188 -2.27 4.30 0.13
C GLN A 188 -1.70 4.86 1.43
N LEU A 189 -1.20 3.98 2.31
CA LEU A 189 -0.67 4.37 3.63
C LEU A 189 0.85 4.37 3.74
N SER A 190 1.58 3.99 2.68
CA SER A 190 3.06 3.97 2.63
C SER A 190 3.56 4.11 1.19
N ASP A 191 4.72 4.73 0.97
CA ASP A 191 5.26 5.04 -0.36
C ASP A 191 5.58 3.78 -1.20
N ASP A 192 6.11 2.74 -0.56
CA ASP A 192 6.45 1.47 -1.20
C ASP A 192 5.23 0.72 -1.79
N LEU A 193 4.01 1.16 -1.44
CA LEU A 193 2.75 0.59 -1.93
C LEU A 193 2.21 1.26 -3.20
N THR A 194 2.94 2.23 -3.76
CA THR A 194 2.51 3.04 -4.91
C THR A 194 2.11 2.19 -6.11
N GLN A 195 2.90 1.16 -6.45
CA GLN A 195 2.58 0.29 -7.59
C GLN A 195 1.29 -0.51 -7.37
N TYR A 196 1.11 -1.06 -6.17
CA TYR A 196 -0.01 -1.94 -5.82
C TYR A 196 -1.35 -1.18 -5.75
N THR A 197 -1.34 0.03 -5.19
CA THR A 197 -2.54 0.86 -5.11
C THR A 197 -2.98 1.39 -6.47
N ALA A 198 -2.03 1.69 -7.37
CA ALA A 198 -2.35 2.00 -8.76
C ALA A 198 -3.05 0.83 -9.47
N TYR A 199 -2.60 -0.41 -9.25
CA TYR A 199 -3.30 -1.59 -9.77
C TYR A 199 -4.72 -1.74 -9.21
N LEU A 200 -4.93 -1.51 -7.90
CA LEU A 200 -6.27 -1.53 -7.29
C LEU A 200 -7.21 -0.51 -7.93
N ALA A 201 -6.73 0.72 -8.15
CA ALA A 201 -7.51 1.77 -8.81
C ALA A 201 -7.80 1.42 -10.28
N GLY A 202 -6.81 0.87 -10.99
CA GLY A 202 -6.93 0.48 -12.40
C GLY A 202 -7.94 -0.64 -12.65
N LYS A 203 -8.10 -1.57 -11.69
CA LYS A 203 -9.13 -2.63 -11.78
C LYS A 203 -10.54 -2.07 -11.95
N HIS A 204 -10.85 -0.93 -11.31
CA HIS A 204 -12.13 -0.24 -11.44
C HIS A 204 -11.92 1.15 -12.04
N PHE A 205 -11.16 1.21 -13.13
CA PHE A 205 -10.87 2.44 -13.87
C PHE A 205 -12.14 3.25 -14.16
N GLY A 206 -12.05 4.57 -14.05
CA GLY A 206 -13.21 5.49 -14.13
C GLY A 206 -14.16 5.50 -12.93
N ASN A 207 -14.13 4.50 -12.04
CA ASN A 207 -14.99 4.42 -10.84
C ASN A 207 -14.17 4.33 -9.55
N SER A 208 -12.99 4.93 -9.56
CA SER A 208 -12.07 4.96 -8.41
C SER A 208 -11.42 6.32 -8.24
N THR A 209 -11.18 6.70 -6.99
CA THR A 209 -10.23 7.74 -6.59
C THR A 209 -9.09 7.07 -5.82
N LEU A 210 -7.85 7.39 -6.14
CA LEU A 210 -6.68 6.96 -5.38
C LEU A 210 -6.12 8.15 -4.60
N VAL A 211 -5.99 7.97 -3.29
CA VAL A 211 -5.40 8.96 -2.38
C VAL A 211 -4.17 8.37 -1.70
N GLN A 212 -3.17 9.21 -1.49
CA GLN A 212 -2.04 8.92 -0.62
C GLN A 212 -2.27 9.65 0.70
N MET A 213 -2.02 8.96 1.81
CA MET A 213 -2.28 9.50 3.15
C MET A 213 -1.11 9.20 4.09
N ASP A 214 -0.57 10.25 4.70
CA ASP A 214 0.48 10.16 5.70
C ASP A 214 -0.05 9.68 7.05
N LYS A 215 0.83 9.29 7.96
CA LYS A 215 0.42 8.74 9.27
C LYS A 215 -0.45 9.67 10.10
N TYR A 216 -0.40 10.97 9.83
CA TYR A 216 -1.13 12.02 10.55
C TYR A 216 -2.53 12.31 9.99
N GLY A 217 -2.87 11.74 8.83
CA GLY A 217 -4.17 11.93 8.18
C GLY A 217 -4.19 13.02 7.12
N ASN A 218 -3.06 13.67 6.82
CA ASN A 218 -2.98 14.54 5.64
C ASN A 218 -2.98 13.67 4.39
N TYR A 219 -3.65 14.12 3.34
CA TYR A 219 -3.80 13.34 2.13
C TYR A 219 -3.67 14.20 0.88
N ARG A 220 -3.33 13.54 -0.23
CA ARG A 220 -3.44 14.11 -1.58
C ARG A 220 -4.11 13.12 -2.51
N VAL A 221 -4.88 13.62 -3.47
CA VAL A 221 -5.44 12.81 -4.55
C VAL A 221 -4.40 12.65 -5.65
N VAL A 222 -4.17 11.41 -6.10
CA VAL A 222 -3.19 11.12 -7.17
C VAL A 222 -3.85 10.60 -8.45
N TYR A 223 -5.10 10.14 -8.38
CA TYR A 223 -5.88 9.73 -9.54
C TYR A 223 -7.38 9.77 -9.23
N GLY A 224 -8.19 10.07 -10.25
CA GLY A 224 -9.66 10.17 -10.14
C GLY A 224 -10.13 11.54 -9.65
N PRO A 225 -11.45 11.72 -9.45
CA PRO A 225 -11.99 12.96 -8.92
C PRO A 225 -11.54 13.19 -7.48
N GLU A 226 -11.43 14.47 -7.11
CA GLU A 226 -11.30 14.88 -5.71
C GLU A 226 -12.42 14.27 -4.85
N LEU A 227 -12.15 14.01 -3.55
CA LEU A 227 -13.14 13.38 -2.67
C LEU A 227 -14.46 14.17 -2.62
N GLY A 228 -14.37 15.51 -2.59
CA GLY A 228 -15.51 16.42 -2.62
C GLY A 228 -16.23 16.50 -3.97
N SER A 229 -15.66 15.92 -5.02
CA SER A 229 -16.20 15.88 -6.38
C SER A 229 -16.66 14.48 -6.81
N ILE A 230 -16.74 13.53 -5.87
CA ILE A 230 -17.35 12.22 -6.14
C ILE A 230 -18.82 12.44 -6.51
N PRO A 231 -19.30 11.87 -7.64
CA PRO A 231 -20.67 12.11 -8.10
C PRO A 231 -21.74 11.73 -7.07
N ASP A 232 -22.82 12.51 -7.03
CA ASP A 232 -23.98 12.24 -6.16
C ASP A 232 -24.59 10.86 -6.40
N GLY A 233 -25.19 10.29 -5.34
CA GLY A 233 -25.87 8.99 -5.40
C GLY A 233 -24.94 7.78 -5.47
N LYS A 234 -23.62 8.00 -5.46
CA LYS A 234 -22.64 6.92 -5.40
C LYS A 234 -22.59 6.26 -4.02
N LYS A 235 -22.22 4.97 -4.02
CA LYS A 235 -21.93 4.14 -2.85
C LYS A 235 -20.44 3.86 -2.81
N VAL A 236 -19.75 4.56 -1.94
CA VAL A 236 -18.31 4.45 -1.74
C VAL A 236 -17.99 3.23 -0.88
N LYS A 237 -16.94 2.53 -1.29
CA LYS A 237 -16.18 1.60 -0.45
C LYS A 237 -14.75 2.10 -0.36
N PHE A 238 -14.26 2.30 0.86
CA PHE A 238 -12.83 2.52 1.09
C PHE A 238 -12.07 1.20 0.94
N GLU A 239 -10.96 1.22 0.20
CA GLU A 239 -10.00 0.13 0.12
C GLU A 239 -8.63 0.65 0.56
N ILE A 240 -8.25 0.32 1.79
CA ILE A 240 -7.11 0.92 2.47
C ILE A 240 -5.96 -0.09 2.47
N LEU A 241 -4.83 0.25 1.85
CA LEU A 241 -3.66 -0.60 1.73
C LEU A 241 -2.51 -0.04 2.60
N GLY A 242 -1.99 -0.87 3.50
CA GLY A 242 -0.89 -0.54 4.41
C GLY A 242 -0.34 -1.80 5.05
N HIS A 243 0.94 -1.79 5.43
CA HIS A 243 1.56 -2.92 6.15
C HIS A 243 0.89 -3.13 7.51
N GLY A 244 0.54 -4.36 7.85
CA GLY A 244 0.02 -4.66 9.18
C GLY A 244 1.07 -5.29 10.09
N ASN A 245 0.89 -5.12 11.40
CA ASN A 245 1.75 -5.66 12.44
C ASN A 245 0.87 -6.30 13.51
N ASP A 246 0.95 -7.63 13.66
CA ASP A 246 0.13 -8.37 14.62
C ASP A 246 0.59 -8.16 16.06
N VAL A 247 1.86 -7.83 16.30
CA VAL A 247 2.38 -7.62 17.66
C VAL A 247 1.88 -6.27 18.19
N GLU A 248 2.04 -5.23 17.38
CA GLU A 248 1.58 -3.87 17.72
C GLU A 248 0.07 -3.68 17.53
N LYS A 249 -0.60 -4.62 16.82
CA LYS A 249 -2.00 -4.50 16.39
C LYS A 249 -2.24 -3.22 15.61
N THR A 250 -1.37 -2.93 14.63
CA THR A 250 -1.42 -1.73 13.79
C THR A 250 -1.52 -2.06 12.30
N MET A 251 -2.00 -1.09 11.51
CA MET A 251 -1.95 -1.13 10.04
C MET A 251 -1.51 0.23 9.50
N GLY A 252 -0.48 0.26 8.65
CA GLY A 252 0.19 1.49 8.23
C GLY A 252 0.67 2.32 9.42
N LYS A 253 1.20 1.66 10.46
CA LYS A 253 1.63 2.29 11.74
C LYS A 253 0.50 3.02 12.49
N ARG A 254 -0.75 2.61 12.31
CA ARG A 254 -1.93 3.19 13.00
C ARG A 254 -2.62 2.18 13.88
N THR A 255 -2.96 2.58 15.10
CA THR A 255 -3.87 1.82 15.96
C THR A 255 -5.28 1.81 15.35
N ALA A 256 -6.19 1.01 15.92
CA ALA A 256 -7.58 1.01 15.47
C ALA A 256 -8.27 2.39 15.63
N ALA A 257 -7.90 3.15 16.67
CA ALA A 257 -8.43 4.48 16.93
C ALA A 257 -7.91 5.50 15.90
N ASP A 258 -6.60 5.49 15.62
CA ASP A 258 -5.99 6.38 14.63
C ASP A 258 -6.53 6.09 13.22
N MET A 259 -6.68 4.80 12.88
CA MET A 259 -7.29 4.38 11.61
C MET A 259 -8.72 4.89 11.49
N ALA A 260 -9.53 4.74 12.55
CA ALA A 260 -10.90 5.21 12.56
C ALA A 260 -11.00 6.73 12.42
N LYS A 261 -10.14 7.48 13.10
CA LYS A 261 -10.02 8.94 12.96
C LYS A 261 -9.74 9.31 11.50
N ASN A 262 -8.69 8.75 10.90
CA ASN A 262 -8.32 9.05 9.52
C ASN A 262 -9.42 8.71 8.49
N ILE A 263 -10.17 7.62 8.71
CA ILE A 263 -11.32 7.27 7.86
C ILE A 263 -12.45 8.32 7.99
N LEU A 264 -12.72 8.79 9.21
CA LEU A 264 -13.72 9.83 9.45
C LEU A 264 -13.30 11.15 8.80
N ASP A 265 -12.04 11.54 8.94
CA ASP A 265 -11.49 12.75 8.32
C ASP A 265 -11.63 12.70 6.79
N LEU A 266 -11.30 11.58 6.14
CA LEU A 266 -11.55 11.39 4.70
C LEU A 266 -13.03 11.47 4.35
N LYS A 267 -13.89 10.87 5.18
CA LYS A 267 -15.34 10.86 4.97
C LYS A 267 -15.93 12.27 5.03
N GLU A 268 -15.39 13.17 5.85
CA GLU A 268 -15.86 14.57 5.92
C GLU A 268 -15.68 15.33 4.61
N HIS A 269 -14.69 14.94 3.80
CA HIS A 269 -14.45 15.51 2.48
C HIS A 269 -15.36 14.93 1.40
N ILE A 270 -16.09 13.85 1.66
CA ILE A 270 -17.01 13.21 0.71
C ILE A 270 -18.40 13.87 0.83
N PRO A 271 -19.08 14.21 -0.30
CA PRO A 271 -20.41 14.82 -0.26
C PRO A 271 -21.41 14.00 0.56
N LYS A 272 -22.29 14.68 1.31
CA LYS A 272 -23.34 14.01 2.12
C LYS A 272 -24.35 13.21 1.29
N THR A 273 -24.44 13.49 0.00
CA THR A 273 -25.23 12.80 -1.03
C THR A 273 -24.63 11.45 -1.44
N VAL A 274 -23.40 11.16 -1.02
CA VAL A 274 -22.66 9.93 -1.28
C VAL A 274 -22.65 9.07 -0.02
N ASP A 275 -23.01 7.81 -0.17
CA ASP A 275 -23.07 6.86 0.94
C ASP A 275 -21.76 6.07 1.07
N VAL A 276 -21.13 6.10 2.25
CA VAL A 276 -19.95 5.29 2.53
C VAL A 276 -20.37 4.00 3.22
N THR A 277 -20.44 2.93 2.44
CA THR A 277 -21.08 1.67 2.86
C THR A 277 -20.11 0.67 3.50
N ALA A 278 -18.82 0.75 3.15
CA ALA A 278 -17.84 -0.25 3.56
C ALA A 278 -16.40 0.27 3.63
N VAL A 279 -15.61 -0.32 4.51
CA VAL A 279 -14.17 -0.14 4.65
C VAL A 279 -13.48 -1.50 4.54
N SER A 280 -12.56 -1.63 3.58
CA SER A 280 -11.77 -2.83 3.37
C SER A 280 -10.31 -2.55 3.68
N LEU A 281 -9.89 -2.98 4.87
CA LEU A 281 -8.51 -2.93 5.36
C LEU A 281 -7.73 -4.08 4.70
N LYS A 282 -6.73 -3.76 3.89
CA LYS A 282 -5.93 -4.71 3.10
C LYS A 282 -4.49 -4.83 3.61
N GLY A 283 -4.26 -4.80 4.92
CA GLY A 283 -2.93 -5.04 5.49
C GLY A 283 -2.69 -6.49 5.88
N CYS A 284 -1.42 -6.91 5.87
CA CYS A 284 -0.99 -8.22 6.36
C CYS A 284 -1.24 -8.31 7.87
N CYS A 285 -2.05 -9.27 8.31
CA CYS A 285 -2.15 -9.70 9.71
C CYS A 285 -2.11 -8.59 10.79
N ALA A 286 -2.93 -7.54 10.70
CA ALA A 286 -2.99 -6.50 11.75
C ALA A 286 -3.63 -6.99 13.08
N GLY A 287 -3.99 -8.27 13.16
CA GLY A 287 -4.74 -8.92 14.24
C GLY A 287 -6.19 -9.25 13.89
N ALA A 288 -6.67 -10.37 14.42
CA ALA A 288 -8.00 -10.90 14.09
C ALA A 288 -9.15 -9.94 14.41
N ASP A 289 -9.02 -9.22 15.51
CA ASP A 289 -9.98 -8.22 15.99
C ASP A 289 -9.70 -6.80 15.48
N TYR A 290 -8.63 -6.55 14.73
CA TYR A 290 -8.27 -5.17 14.33
C TYR A 290 -9.41 -4.47 13.58
N GLY A 291 -10.00 -5.14 12.56
CA GLY A 291 -11.14 -4.58 11.83
C GLY A 291 -12.39 -4.40 12.70
N LYS A 292 -12.59 -5.25 13.71
CA LYS A 292 -13.69 -5.12 14.68
C LYS A 292 -13.48 -3.90 15.59
N ASN A 293 -12.25 -3.70 16.06
CA ASN A 293 -11.87 -2.56 16.89
C ASN A 293 -12.01 -1.25 16.11
N VAL A 294 -11.59 -1.21 14.85
CA VAL A 294 -11.81 -0.05 13.97
C VAL A 294 -13.31 0.25 13.87
N LEU A 295 -14.17 -0.75 13.65
CA LEU A 295 -15.62 -0.57 13.61
C LEU A 295 -16.19 0.01 14.92
N ILE A 296 -15.70 -0.44 16.08
CA ILE A 296 -16.10 0.09 17.39
C ILE A 296 -15.74 1.58 17.51
N GLU A 297 -14.53 1.96 17.09
CA GLU A 297 -14.07 3.34 17.12
C GLU A 297 -14.86 4.25 16.16
N LEU A 298 -15.16 3.79 14.94
CA LEU A 298 -16.00 4.52 13.99
C LEU A 298 -17.42 4.77 14.56
N ASN A 299 -17.96 3.80 15.30
CA ASN A 299 -19.28 3.92 15.90
C ASN A 299 -19.36 4.97 17.02
N LYS A 300 -18.24 5.37 17.64
CA LYS A 300 -18.22 6.50 18.60
C LYS A 300 -18.69 7.81 17.96
N LYS A 301 -18.60 7.93 16.63
CA LYS A 301 -19.13 9.04 15.83
C LYS A 301 -20.37 8.67 15.02
N ASN A 302 -21.08 7.61 15.44
CA ASN A 302 -22.28 7.06 14.79
C ASN A 302 -22.09 6.69 13.31
N PHE A 303 -20.87 6.32 12.92
CA PHE A 303 -20.58 5.80 11.58
C PHE A 303 -20.40 4.28 11.64
N LYS A 304 -21.28 3.55 10.93
CA LYS A 304 -21.41 2.08 11.06
C LYS A 304 -21.28 1.36 9.70
N PRO A 305 -20.16 1.49 8.97
CA PRO A 305 -19.95 0.77 7.72
C PRO A 305 -19.72 -0.74 7.99
N VAL A 306 -19.74 -1.55 6.94
CA VAL A 306 -19.14 -2.89 7.02
C VAL A 306 -17.61 -2.73 7.02
N VAL A 307 -16.92 -3.26 8.02
CA VAL A 307 -15.44 -3.23 8.07
C VAL A 307 -14.90 -4.63 7.86
N SER A 308 -14.00 -4.80 6.89
CA SER A 308 -13.31 -6.08 6.67
C SER A 308 -11.80 -5.94 6.78
N SER A 309 -11.15 -6.95 7.36
CA SER A 309 -9.69 -7.08 7.53
C SER A 309 -9.19 -8.43 7.03
N LYS A 310 -7.88 -8.54 6.82
CA LYS A 310 -7.19 -9.75 6.36
C LYS A 310 -6.42 -10.40 7.50
N LEU A 311 -6.48 -11.73 7.58
CA LEU A 311 -5.84 -12.54 8.63
C LEU A 311 -4.53 -13.20 8.18
N GLY A 312 -4.15 -13.01 6.92
CA GLY A 312 -2.97 -13.62 6.32
C GLY A 312 -2.13 -12.61 5.56
N LEU A 313 -1.07 -13.11 4.91
CA LEU A 313 -0.22 -12.32 4.02
C LEU A 313 -1.08 -11.75 2.87
N VAL A 314 -1.05 -10.43 2.69
CA VAL A 314 -1.83 -9.77 1.65
C VAL A 314 -0.95 -9.42 0.48
N GLN A 315 -1.33 -9.86 -0.71
CA GLN A 315 -0.64 -9.55 -1.95
C GLN A 315 -1.62 -8.89 -2.93
N VAL A 316 -1.14 -7.90 -3.67
CA VAL A 316 -1.86 -7.26 -4.77
C VAL A 316 -1.02 -7.42 -6.02
N TYR A 317 -1.55 -8.10 -7.02
CA TYR A 317 -0.83 -8.29 -8.29
C TYR A 317 -1.23 -7.24 -9.33
N LYS A 318 -0.54 -7.24 -10.47
CA LYS A 318 -0.75 -6.34 -11.62
C LYS A 318 -2.20 -6.21 -12.10
N LEU A 319 -3.02 -7.21 -11.80
CA LEU A 319 -4.46 -7.27 -12.09
C LEU A 319 -5.34 -6.41 -11.16
N GLY A 320 -4.77 -5.76 -10.14
CA GLY A 320 -5.52 -5.08 -9.09
C GLY A 320 -6.37 -6.03 -8.22
N ARG A 321 -6.03 -7.32 -8.22
CA ARG A 321 -6.70 -8.34 -7.42
C ARG A 321 -5.91 -8.63 -6.16
N THR A 322 -6.62 -8.75 -5.05
CA THR A 322 -6.05 -9.01 -3.72
C THR A 322 -6.15 -10.49 -3.39
N PHE A 323 -5.03 -11.07 -2.98
CA PHE A 323 -4.89 -12.43 -2.49
C PHE A 323 -4.58 -12.38 -1.00
N THR A 324 -5.00 -13.40 -0.27
CA THR A 324 -4.66 -13.53 1.14
C THR A 324 -4.18 -14.95 1.38
N SER A 325 -2.94 -15.07 1.88
CA SER A 325 -2.23 -16.35 1.97
C SER A 325 -2.33 -17.15 0.66
N SER A 326 -1.97 -16.49 -0.44
CA SER A 326 -1.98 -17.04 -1.81
C SER A 326 -3.35 -17.46 -2.35
N THR A 327 -4.44 -17.26 -1.60
CA THR A 327 -5.77 -17.68 -2.03
C THR A 327 -6.58 -16.46 -2.46
N TYR A 328 -7.16 -16.54 -3.66
CA TYR A 328 -8.09 -15.53 -4.14
C TYR A 328 -9.45 -15.72 -3.46
N HIS A 329 -9.97 -14.66 -2.83
CA HIS A 329 -11.24 -14.70 -2.10
C HIS A 329 -11.33 -15.74 -0.97
N SER A 330 -10.24 -15.96 -0.21
CA SER A 330 -10.29 -16.79 1.01
C SER A 330 -11.19 -16.18 2.08
N GLU A 331 -12.16 -16.97 2.57
CA GLU A 331 -13.00 -16.64 3.71
C GLU A 331 -12.28 -16.88 5.04
N ASP A 332 -11.55 -18.00 5.14
CA ASP A 332 -10.81 -18.36 6.35
C ASP A 332 -9.71 -17.34 6.68
N SER A 333 -9.24 -16.59 5.67
CA SER A 333 -8.21 -15.56 5.83
C SER A 333 -8.78 -14.13 5.88
N ARG A 334 -10.08 -13.97 6.14
CA ARG A 334 -10.75 -12.67 6.22
C ARG A 334 -11.65 -12.61 7.44
N THR A 335 -11.72 -11.43 8.06
CA THR A 335 -12.83 -11.08 8.96
C THR A 335 -13.61 -9.92 8.40
N ALA A 336 -14.91 -9.89 8.64
CA ALA A 336 -15.73 -8.73 8.37
C ALA A 336 -16.83 -8.60 9.40
N TRP A 337 -17.11 -7.36 9.78
CA TRP A 337 -17.96 -7.01 10.91
C TRP A 337 -18.90 -5.88 10.51
N LYS A 338 -20.12 -5.92 11.05
CA LYS A 338 -21.09 -4.82 10.97
C LYS A 338 -21.90 -4.74 12.25
N TYR A 339 -22.55 -3.61 12.47
CA TYR A 339 -23.66 -3.53 13.42
C TYR A 339 -24.93 -4.06 12.77
N ASP A 340 -25.69 -4.89 13.49
CA ASP A 340 -27.05 -5.28 13.12
C ASP A 340 -28.08 -4.22 13.54
N GLU A 341 -29.35 -4.48 13.24
CA GLU A 341 -30.48 -3.58 13.54
C GLU A 341 -30.67 -3.34 15.04
N ASN A 342 -30.20 -4.27 15.89
CA ASN A 342 -30.25 -4.16 17.35
C ASN A 342 -29.02 -3.47 17.95
N GLY A 343 -28.08 -3.01 17.11
CA GLY A 343 -26.83 -2.38 17.55
C GLY A 343 -25.79 -3.37 18.08
N LYS A 344 -25.91 -4.67 17.77
CA LYS A 344 -24.90 -5.68 18.10
C LYS A 344 -23.93 -5.88 16.95
N ILE A 345 -22.65 -6.10 17.25
CA ILE A 345 -21.65 -6.45 16.24
C ILE A 345 -21.83 -7.92 15.83
N VAL A 346 -21.96 -8.15 14.53
CA VAL A 346 -22.09 -9.48 13.92
C VAL A 346 -21.06 -9.67 12.81
N ALA A 347 -20.63 -10.92 12.61
CA ALA A 347 -19.76 -11.28 11.49
C ALA A 347 -20.52 -11.21 10.16
N VAL A 348 -19.80 -10.88 9.09
CA VAL A 348 -20.34 -10.77 7.72
C VAL A 348 -19.58 -11.72 6.81
N PRO A 349 -20.23 -12.75 6.23
CA PRO A 349 -19.57 -13.62 5.26
C PRO A 349 -19.21 -12.86 3.97
N TYR A 350 -18.23 -13.33 3.18
CA TYR A 350 -18.59 -13.95 1.90
C TYR A 350 -19.80 -13.40 1.19
N SER A 351 -19.74 -12.15 0.73
CA SER A 351 -20.62 -11.66 -0.33
C SER A 351 -20.59 -12.53 -1.61
N ASP A 352 -21.36 -13.63 -1.70
CA ASP A 352 -21.66 -14.30 -2.98
C ASP A 352 -22.40 -13.36 -3.95
N GLU A 353 -23.04 -12.31 -3.44
CA GLU A 353 -23.82 -11.35 -4.23
C GLU A 353 -22.95 -10.21 -4.76
N LYS A 354 -22.02 -10.54 -5.65
CA LYS A 354 -21.26 -9.57 -6.46
C LYS A 354 -21.45 -9.79 -7.95
N HIS A 355 -22.52 -10.48 -8.32
CA HIS A 355 -22.89 -10.84 -9.68
C HIS A 355 -24.31 -10.41 -9.95
N HIS A 356 -24.56 -9.97 -11.17
CA HIS A 356 -25.90 -9.61 -11.62
C HIS A 356 -26.76 -10.86 -11.81
N ILE A 357 -26.13 -11.93 -12.32
CA ILE A 357 -26.77 -13.19 -12.70
C ILE A 357 -25.87 -14.34 -12.25
N VAL A 358 -26.47 -15.37 -11.66
CA VAL A 358 -25.85 -16.66 -11.39
C VAL A 358 -26.58 -17.71 -12.22
N ILE A 359 -25.82 -18.50 -12.96
CA ILE A 359 -26.34 -19.57 -13.83
C ILE A 359 -25.72 -20.92 -13.49
N SER A 360 -26.43 -21.99 -13.82
CA SER A 360 -25.88 -23.32 -14.02
C SER A 360 -26.03 -23.71 -15.50
N VAL A 361 -25.21 -24.64 -15.95
CA VAL A 361 -25.31 -25.25 -17.27
C VAL A 361 -25.69 -26.71 -17.09
N ASP A 362 -26.80 -27.12 -17.70
CA ASP A 362 -27.24 -28.52 -17.63
C ASP A 362 -26.44 -29.45 -18.57
N GLU A 363 -26.67 -30.76 -18.46
CA GLU A 363 -26.05 -31.79 -19.31
C GLU A 363 -26.31 -31.58 -20.82
N GLY A 364 -27.40 -30.87 -21.16
CA GLY A 364 -27.74 -30.52 -22.54
C GLY A 364 -27.08 -29.24 -23.04
N GLY A 365 -26.25 -28.58 -22.22
CA GLY A 365 -25.58 -27.32 -22.58
C GLY A 365 -26.48 -26.09 -22.51
N ASN A 366 -27.61 -26.15 -21.81
CA ASN A 366 -28.52 -25.01 -21.69
C ASN A 366 -28.22 -24.19 -20.43
N PRO A 367 -28.07 -22.85 -20.55
CA PRO A 367 -27.88 -21.98 -19.40
C PRO A 367 -29.20 -21.78 -18.65
N LYS A 368 -29.21 -22.12 -17.36
CA LYS A 368 -30.33 -21.90 -16.44
C LYS A 368 -29.98 -20.81 -15.44
N VAL A 369 -30.76 -19.73 -15.41
CA VAL A 369 -30.61 -18.67 -14.39
C VAL A 369 -31.14 -19.19 -13.06
N ILE A 370 -30.26 -19.29 -12.06
CA ILE A 370 -30.60 -19.77 -10.71
C ILE A 370 -30.92 -18.59 -9.79
N LYS A 371 -30.14 -17.51 -9.88
CA LYS A 371 -30.26 -16.34 -9.01
C LYS A 371 -29.95 -15.06 -9.77
N THR A 372 -30.64 -13.99 -9.41
CA THR A 372 -30.39 -12.65 -9.92
C THR A 372 -30.26 -11.67 -8.76
N HIS A 373 -29.48 -10.61 -8.97
CA HIS A 373 -29.36 -9.55 -7.97
C HIS A 373 -30.74 -8.92 -7.69
N ASN A 374 -31.08 -8.78 -6.40
CA ASN A 374 -32.38 -8.29 -5.91
C ASN A 374 -33.60 -9.02 -6.51
N ASN A 375 -33.45 -10.28 -6.92
CA ASN A 375 -34.49 -11.06 -7.61
C ASN A 375 -35.07 -10.36 -8.85
N LYS A 376 -34.30 -9.45 -9.47
CA LYS A 376 -34.72 -8.74 -10.67
C LYS A 376 -34.78 -9.72 -11.84
N ASP A 377 -35.77 -9.57 -12.71
CA ASP A 377 -35.81 -10.32 -13.97
C ASP A 377 -34.56 -10.01 -14.81
N TRP A 378 -33.80 -11.04 -15.15
CA TRP A 378 -32.53 -10.89 -15.85
C TRP A 378 -32.69 -10.27 -17.24
N ARG A 379 -33.89 -10.41 -17.84
CA ARG A 379 -34.22 -9.78 -19.13
C ARG A 379 -34.30 -8.25 -19.08
N LYS A 380 -34.29 -7.68 -17.88
CA LYS A 380 -34.32 -6.24 -17.63
C LYS A 380 -32.94 -5.66 -17.29
N PHE A 381 -31.89 -6.48 -17.21
CA PHE A 381 -30.53 -5.96 -17.07
C PHE A 381 -30.08 -5.31 -18.39
N LYS A 382 -29.24 -4.27 -18.26
CA LYS A 382 -28.66 -3.47 -19.33
C LYS A 382 -27.17 -3.25 -19.02
N GLY A 383 -26.38 -2.90 -20.04
CA GLY A 383 -24.97 -2.53 -19.83
C GLY A 383 -24.06 -3.74 -19.55
N GLU A 384 -22.99 -3.50 -18.79
CA GLU A 384 -21.94 -4.47 -18.50
C GLU A 384 -22.29 -5.34 -17.31
N LEU A 385 -22.44 -6.64 -17.53
CA LEU A 385 -22.84 -7.58 -16.50
C LEU A 385 -21.67 -8.42 -16.00
N ARG A 386 -21.73 -8.71 -14.71
CA ARG A 386 -20.95 -9.74 -14.02
C ARG A 386 -21.81 -10.98 -13.85
N VAL A 387 -21.36 -12.12 -14.36
CA VAL A 387 -22.09 -13.38 -14.32
C VAL A 387 -21.26 -14.44 -13.58
N LYS A 388 -21.92 -15.25 -12.75
CA LYS A 388 -21.31 -16.42 -12.09
C LYS A 388 -21.86 -17.70 -12.70
N VAL A 389 -21.00 -18.68 -12.95
CA VAL A 389 -21.36 -20.06 -13.31
C VAL A 389 -20.97 -20.98 -12.16
N VAL A 390 -21.95 -21.67 -11.57
CA VAL A 390 -21.73 -22.52 -10.37
C VAL A 390 -21.67 -24.01 -10.68
N ASP A 391 -22.18 -24.43 -11.84
CA ASP A 391 -22.24 -25.82 -12.24
C ASP A 391 -22.23 -25.91 -13.78
N GLY A 392 -21.51 -26.88 -14.32
CA GLY A 392 -21.35 -27.06 -15.76
C GLY A 392 -20.10 -27.85 -16.15
N GLU A 393 -20.29 -28.80 -17.06
CA GLU A 393 -19.20 -29.52 -17.69
C GLU A 393 -18.44 -28.63 -18.68
N LEU A 394 -17.15 -28.94 -18.90
CA LEU A 394 -16.25 -28.17 -19.75
C LEU A 394 -16.83 -27.87 -21.14
N SER A 395 -17.23 -28.93 -21.86
CA SER A 395 -17.69 -28.84 -23.26
C SER A 395 -18.99 -28.05 -23.42
N ASN A 396 -19.87 -28.17 -22.43
CA ASN A 396 -21.20 -27.57 -22.44
C ASN A 396 -21.17 -26.10 -22.02
N THR A 397 -20.29 -25.74 -21.07
CA THR A 397 -20.23 -24.40 -20.48
C THR A 397 -19.90 -23.32 -21.51
N LEU A 398 -18.96 -23.57 -22.43
CA LEU A 398 -18.59 -22.57 -23.44
C LEU A 398 -19.76 -22.24 -24.38
N ASN A 399 -20.42 -23.25 -24.95
CA ASN A 399 -21.53 -23.06 -25.88
C ASN A 399 -22.71 -22.37 -25.18
N ALA A 400 -23.06 -22.81 -23.97
CA ALA A 400 -24.11 -22.20 -23.16
C ALA A 400 -23.86 -20.70 -22.95
N LEU A 401 -22.62 -20.31 -22.66
CA LEU A 401 -22.26 -18.91 -22.44
C LEU A 401 -22.25 -18.09 -23.73
N ILE A 402 -21.86 -18.68 -24.87
CA ILE A 402 -21.96 -18.01 -26.18
C ILE A 402 -23.42 -17.69 -26.49
N ASP A 403 -24.32 -18.65 -26.32
CA ASP A 403 -25.74 -18.47 -26.56
C ASP A 403 -26.37 -17.48 -25.58
N PHE A 404 -26.01 -17.56 -24.29
CA PHE A 404 -26.49 -16.61 -23.29
C PHE A 404 -26.00 -15.18 -23.56
N GLN A 405 -24.75 -15.02 -24.02
CA GLN A 405 -24.20 -13.73 -24.44
C GLN A 405 -24.97 -13.16 -25.63
N ALA A 406 -25.35 -14.00 -26.60
CA ALA A 406 -26.16 -13.58 -27.73
C ALA A 406 -27.55 -13.09 -27.29
N GLN A 407 -28.20 -13.82 -26.37
CA GLN A 407 -29.50 -13.41 -25.80
C GLN A 407 -29.41 -12.05 -25.09
N LEU A 408 -28.41 -11.87 -24.21
CA LEU A 408 -28.22 -10.60 -23.47
C LEU A 408 -27.98 -9.41 -24.42
N LYS A 409 -27.27 -9.61 -25.53
CA LYS A 409 -27.04 -8.55 -26.52
C LYS A 409 -28.33 -8.04 -27.14
N THR A 410 -29.33 -8.89 -27.40
CA THR A 410 -30.62 -8.46 -27.99
C THR A 410 -31.36 -7.45 -27.12
N GLN A 411 -31.12 -7.47 -25.81
CA GLN A 411 -31.69 -6.53 -24.84
C GLN A 411 -30.69 -5.45 -24.41
N GLY A 412 -29.56 -5.23 -25.09
CA GLY A 412 -28.61 -4.17 -24.76
C GLY A 412 -27.81 -4.42 -23.47
N ALA A 413 -27.62 -5.67 -23.09
CA ALA A 413 -26.70 -6.09 -22.04
C ALA A 413 -25.56 -6.93 -22.63
N LYS A 414 -24.45 -7.07 -21.90
CA LYS A 414 -23.36 -7.98 -22.25
C LYS A 414 -22.70 -8.52 -21.00
N MET A 415 -22.39 -9.81 -20.96
CA MET A 415 -21.41 -10.32 -19.99
C MET A 415 -20.07 -9.66 -20.31
N SER A 416 -19.48 -9.05 -19.30
CA SER A 416 -18.18 -8.37 -19.39
C SER A 416 -17.17 -9.00 -18.42
N GLN A 417 -17.66 -9.60 -17.33
CA GLN A 417 -16.88 -10.45 -16.43
C GLN A 417 -17.69 -11.72 -16.14
N ILE A 418 -17.07 -12.89 -16.33
CA ILE A 418 -17.66 -14.18 -16.04
C ILE A 418 -16.75 -14.90 -15.04
N ASP A 419 -17.31 -15.24 -13.89
CA ASP A 419 -16.64 -16.01 -12.85
C ASP A 419 -17.19 -17.45 -12.94
N VAL A 420 -16.33 -18.44 -13.16
CA VAL A 420 -16.72 -19.84 -13.40
C VAL A 420 -16.12 -20.72 -12.32
N GLU A 421 -16.93 -21.58 -11.71
CA GLU A 421 -16.51 -22.63 -10.78
C GLU A 421 -16.47 -23.96 -11.53
N THR A 422 -15.34 -24.67 -11.50
CA THR A 422 -15.15 -25.93 -12.27
C THR A 422 -15.95 -27.13 -11.74
N GLY A 423 -16.76 -26.96 -10.70
CA GLY A 423 -17.50 -28.05 -10.06
C GLY A 423 -16.61 -29.03 -9.27
N GLY A 424 -17.22 -30.12 -8.80
CA GLY A 424 -16.60 -31.10 -7.89
C GLY A 424 -15.67 -32.13 -8.55
N GLU A 425 -15.89 -32.47 -9.82
CA GLU A 425 -15.11 -33.50 -10.54
C GLU A 425 -14.00 -32.93 -11.44
N GLY A 426 -13.70 -31.63 -11.37
CA GLY A 426 -12.57 -30.99 -12.08
C GLY A 426 -12.58 -31.18 -13.61
N TRP A 427 -12.71 -30.11 -14.39
CA TRP A 427 -12.86 -30.20 -15.86
C TRP A 427 -11.88 -31.09 -16.65
N PHE A 428 -10.67 -31.32 -16.12
CA PHE A 428 -9.65 -32.17 -16.75
C PHE A 428 -9.30 -33.42 -15.95
N GLU A 429 -10.07 -33.78 -14.92
CA GLU A 429 -9.81 -34.97 -14.12
C GLU A 429 -9.77 -36.24 -15.00
N GLY A 430 -8.79 -37.12 -14.74
CA GLY A 430 -8.56 -38.31 -15.55
C GLY A 430 -7.99 -38.08 -16.97
N GLN A 431 -7.82 -36.83 -17.41
CA GLN A 431 -7.26 -36.55 -18.74
C GLN A 431 -5.71 -36.45 -18.72
N PRO A 432 -5.01 -36.87 -19.81
CA PRO A 432 -3.54 -36.82 -19.87
C PRO A 432 -2.95 -35.41 -19.77
N ASN A 433 -3.76 -34.39 -20.05
CA ASN A 433 -3.38 -32.98 -20.10
C ASN A 433 -3.91 -32.18 -18.89
N ASN A 434 -4.19 -32.82 -17.75
CA ASN A 434 -4.63 -32.14 -16.51
C ASN A 434 -3.53 -31.24 -15.91
N THR A 435 -3.32 -30.08 -16.52
CA THR A 435 -2.27 -29.11 -16.20
C THR A 435 -2.88 -27.73 -16.05
N LEU A 436 -2.22 -26.84 -15.28
CA LEU A 436 -2.63 -25.43 -15.19
C LEU A 436 -2.70 -24.76 -16.58
N ARG A 437 -1.80 -25.14 -17.49
CA ARG A 437 -1.82 -24.70 -18.89
C ARG A 437 -3.13 -25.01 -19.59
N SER A 438 -3.69 -26.21 -19.41
CA SER A 438 -4.95 -26.61 -20.05
C SER A 438 -6.11 -25.75 -19.54
N TYR A 439 -6.18 -25.50 -18.23
CA TYR A 439 -7.15 -24.55 -17.66
C TYR A 439 -6.96 -23.12 -18.22
N GLY A 440 -5.70 -22.67 -18.34
CA GLY A 440 -5.35 -21.41 -18.99
C GLY A 440 -5.84 -21.32 -20.44
N GLY A 441 -5.60 -22.37 -21.23
CA GLY A 441 -6.05 -22.48 -22.63
C GLY A 441 -7.56 -22.41 -22.77
N GLN A 442 -8.31 -23.04 -21.85
CA GLN A 442 -9.77 -22.95 -21.84
C GLN A 442 -10.25 -21.56 -21.49
N ALA A 443 -9.72 -20.95 -20.42
CA ALA A 443 -10.07 -19.58 -20.06
C ALA A 443 -9.79 -18.60 -21.22
N ARG A 444 -8.67 -18.75 -21.94
CA ARG A 444 -8.36 -17.96 -23.13
C ARG A 444 -9.36 -18.20 -24.26
N SER A 445 -9.74 -19.45 -24.52
CA SER A 445 -10.74 -19.78 -25.54
C SER A 445 -12.09 -19.14 -25.21
N MET A 446 -12.55 -19.28 -23.96
CA MET A 446 -13.77 -18.63 -23.47
C MET A 446 -13.72 -17.11 -23.61
N THR A 447 -12.60 -16.48 -23.21
CA THR A 447 -12.39 -15.03 -23.38
C THR A 447 -12.55 -14.60 -24.84
N GLN A 448 -11.95 -15.36 -25.78
CA GLN A 448 -11.97 -15.04 -27.21
C GLN A 448 -13.36 -15.21 -27.83
N PHE A 449 -14.02 -16.35 -27.62
CA PHE A 449 -15.31 -16.65 -28.26
C PHE A 449 -16.48 -15.87 -27.66
N ILE A 450 -16.48 -15.66 -26.34
CA ILE A 450 -17.57 -14.94 -25.66
C ILE A 450 -17.31 -13.41 -25.72
N GLY A 451 -16.04 -13.02 -25.80
CA GLY A 451 -15.62 -11.62 -25.78
C GLY A 451 -15.85 -10.96 -24.41
N SER A 452 -15.50 -11.67 -23.34
CA SER A 452 -15.64 -11.28 -21.93
C SER A 452 -14.36 -11.58 -21.14
N ASN A 453 -14.15 -10.92 -19.99
CA ASN A 453 -13.13 -11.35 -19.05
C ASN A 453 -13.59 -12.64 -18.34
N ILE A 454 -12.66 -13.57 -18.13
CA ILE A 454 -12.91 -14.85 -17.48
C ILE A 454 -12.08 -14.95 -16.20
N THR A 455 -12.72 -15.33 -15.11
CA THR A 455 -12.08 -15.80 -13.89
C THR A 455 -12.53 -17.23 -13.64
N LEU A 456 -11.62 -18.19 -13.72
CA LEU A 456 -11.92 -19.61 -13.52
C LEU A 456 -11.37 -20.05 -12.16
N HIS A 457 -12.24 -20.55 -11.31
CA HIS A 457 -11.91 -21.08 -9.99
C HIS A 457 -11.83 -22.61 -10.06
N ILE A 458 -10.64 -23.15 -9.80
CA ILE A 458 -10.39 -24.59 -9.78
C ILE A 458 -10.65 -25.08 -8.36
N ASN A 459 -11.81 -25.70 -8.16
CA ASN A 459 -12.31 -26.02 -6.81
C ASN A 459 -12.02 -27.47 -6.37
N SER A 460 -11.52 -28.32 -7.27
CA SER A 460 -11.26 -29.73 -7.00
C SER A 460 -10.11 -30.28 -7.85
N GLY A 461 -9.71 -31.53 -7.57
CA GLY A 461 -8.65 -32.22 -8.28
C GLY A 461 -7.24 -31.72 -7.93
N LEU A 462 -6.27 -32.07 -8.79
CA LEU A 462 -4.84 -31.83 -8.60
C LEU A 462 -4.47 -30.36 -8.37
N HIS A 463 -5.21 -29.43 -8.98
CA HIS A 463 -4.93 -28.01 -8.99
C HIS A 463 -5.93 -27.19 -8.14
N SER A 464 -6.58 -27.85 -7.18
CA SER A 464 -7.56 -27.19 -6.30
C SER A 464 -6.97 -25.98 -5.58
N GLY A 465 -7.75 -24.91 -5.49
CA GLY A 465 -7.36 -23.62 -4.92
C GLY A 465 -6.72 -22.66 -5.92
N ALA A 466 -6.39 -23.11 -7.13
CA ALA A 466 -5.87 -22.24 -8.17
C ALA A 466 -6.97 -21.39 -8.83
N THR A 467 -6.62 -20.17 -9.25
CA THR A 467 -7.50 -19.28 -10.00
C THR A 467 -6.83 -18.79 -11.27
N VAL A 468 -7.53 -18.92 -12.40
CA VAL A 468 -7.08 -18.44 -13.71
C VAL A 468 -7.79 -17.13 -14.04
N PHE A 469 -7.03 -16.16 -14.54
CA PHE A 469 -7.52 -14.88 -15.02
C PHE A 469 -7.16 -14.71 -16.48
N SER A 470 -8.16 -14.44 -17.31
CA SER A 470 -8.00 -14.12 -18.72
C SER A 470 -8.83 -12.87 -19.04
N TYR A 471 -8.22 -11.92 -19.74
CA TYR A 471 -8.83 -10.62 -20.05
C TYR A 471 -8.94 -10.44 -21.55
N LYS A 472 -10.06 -9.86 -21.99
CA LYS A 472 -10.38 -9.74 -23.42
C LYS A 472 -9.41 -8.84 -24.18
N ASN A 473 -9.04 -7.70 -23.60
CA ASN A 473 -8.35 -6.62 -24.29
C ASN A 473 -6.87 -6.51 -23.90
N ILE A 474 -6.27 -7.58 -23.37
CA ILE A 474 -4.89 -7.54 -22.90
C ILE A 474 -3.90 -7.72 -24.06
N ALA A 475 -2.85 -6.91 -24.08
CA ALA A 475 -1.73 -7.08 -25.00
C ALA A 475 -1.15 -8.50 -24.88
N PHE A 476 -0.69 -9.07 -26.00
CA PHE A 476 -0.09 -10.40 -26.08
C PHE A 476 -0.95 -11.55 -25.52
N ARG A 477 -2.26 -11.30 -25.32
CA ARG A 477 -3.26 -12.29 -24.89
C ARG A 477 -2.81 -13.06 -23.63
N GLU A 478 -2.28 -12.31 -22.68
CA GLU A 478 -1.79 -12.83 -21.40
C GLU A 478 -2.87 -13.58 -20.61
N ILE A 479 -2.44 -14.64 -19.93
CA ILE A 479 -3.21 -15.41 -18.95
C ILE A 479 -2.41 -15.44 -17.67
N ILE A 480 -3.06 -15.21 -16.52
CA ILE A 480 -2.40 -15.30 -15.22
C ILE A 480 -3.08 -16.37 -14.41
N ILE A 481 -2.29 -17.32 -13.91
CA ILE A 481 -2.74 -18.37 -13.02
C ILE A 481 -2.07 -18.15 -11.68
N HIS A 482 -2.89 -18.05 -10.64
CA HIS A 482 -2.42 -18.00 -9.27
C HIS A 482 -2.73 -19.34 -8.62
N SER A 483 -1.70 -20.09 -8.25
CA SER A 483 -1.82 -21.36 -7.54
C SER A 483 -1.12 -21.28 -6.18
N PRO A 484 -1.46 -22.16 -5.22
CA PRO A 484 -0.78 -22.19 -3.93
C PRO A 484 0.73 -22.45 -4.01
N GLU A 485 1.19 -23.19 -5.03
CA GLU A 485 2.61 -23.57 -5.16
C GLU A 485 3.44 -22.52 -5.93
N TYR A 486 2.89 -21.95 -7.00
CA TYR A 486 3.58 -20.99 -7.87
C TYR A 486 2.58 -20.18 -8.69
N ILE A 487 3.06 -19.09 -9.30
CA ILE A 487 2.25 -18.20 -10.13
C ILE A 487 2.76 -18.29 -11.56
N VAL A 488 1.86 -18.29 -12.54
CA VAL A 488 2.25 -18.37 -13.94
C VAL A 488 1.61 -17.24 -14.73
N ASN A 489 2.42 -16.52 -15.50
CA ASN A 489 1.95 -15.66 -16.58
C ASN A 489 2.27 -16.33 -17.90
N TYR A 490 1.23 -16.78 -18.61
CA TYR A 490 1.37 -17.16 -19.99
C TYR A 490 1.19 -15.95 -20.90
N SER A 491 2.09 -15.72 -21.86
CA SER A 491 1.99 -14.62 -22.82
C SER A 491 2.53 -15.00 -24.19
N ASP A 492 1.97 -14.40 -25.24
CA ASP A 492 2.56 -14.45 -26.59
C ASP A 492 3.83 -13.56 -26.69
N ALA A 493 4.13 -12.74 -25.67
CA ALA A 493 5.32 -11.89 -25.64
C ALA A 493 6.63 -12.65 -25.34
N TRP A 494 6.52 -13.83 -24.71
CA TRP A 494 7.68 -14.59 -24.25
C TRP A 494 8.26 -15.47 -25.37
N LYS A 495 9.59 -15.65 -25.36
CA LYS A 495 10.29 -16.50 -26.35
C LYS A 495 9.94 -17.97 -26.13
N SER A 496 9.56 -18.69 -27.19
CA SER A 496 9.09 -20.09 -27.14
C SER A 496 10.06 -21.07 -26.46
N GLY A 497 11.37 -20.89 -26.59
CA GLY A 497 12.39 -21.76 -26.02
C GLY A 497 12.79 -21.44 -24.57
N PHE A 498 12.07 -20.56 -23.86
CA PHE A 498 12.57 -19.93 -22.64
C PHE A 498 11.47 -19.73 -21.59
N ILE A 499 11.72 -20.17 -20.35
CA ILE A 499 10.93 -19.81 -19.17
C ILE A 499 11.83 -19.05 -18.22
N SER A 500 11.35 -17.90 -17.73
CA SER A 500 12.10 -17.06 -16.80
C SER A 500 11.30 -16.82 -15.54
N PHE A 501 11.97 -16.67 -14.41
CA PHE A 501 11.39 -16.22 -13.16
C PHE A 501 12.46 -15.60 -12.27
N GLU A 502 12.03 -14.81 -11.30
CA GLU A 502 12.90 -14.28 -10.24
C GLU A 502 12.79 -15.18 -9.01
N TYR A 503 13.91 -15.33 -8.30
CA TYR A 503 13.94 -16.02 -7.01
C TYR A 503 13.00 -15.31 -6.03
N ASP A 504 12.13 -16.10 -5.43
CA ASP A 504 11.14 -15.61 -4.47
C ASP A 504 11.43 -16.13 -3.06
N GLY A 505 11.50 -15.22 -2.09
CA GLY A 505 11.80 -15.56 -0.69
C GLY A 505 10.69 -16.32 0.03
N ASP A 506 9.44 -16.24 -0.46
CA ASP A 506 8.31 -17.01 0.04
C ASP A 506 8.24 -18.41 -0.60
N ASN A 507 9.18 -18.72 -1.50
CA ASN A 507 9.26 -19.95 -2.29
C ASN A 507 8.06 -20.17 -3.22
N ILE A 508 7.44 -19.08 -3.70
CA ILE A 508 6.30 -19.08 -4.63
C ILE A 508 6.72 -18.31 -5.90
N PRO A 509 7.44 -18.95 -6.83
CA PRO A 509 8.01 -18.27 -7.99
C PRO A 509 6.92 -17.78 -8.93
N PHE A 510 7.13 -16.59 -9.49
CA PHE A 510 6.34 -16.05 -10.58
C PHE A 510 6.98 -16.42 -11.92
N LEU A 511 6.41 -17.41 -12.59
CA LEU A 511 6.89 -17.97 -13.85
C LEU A 511 6.37 -17.16 -15.05
N TYR A 512 7.28 -16.69 -15.89
CA TYR A 512 6.99 -16.11 -17.20
C TYR A 512 7.14 -17.18 -18.27
N VAL A 513 6.02 -17.58 -18.85
CA VAL A 513 5.95 -18.78 -19.70
C VAL A 513 5.34 -18.43 -21.06
N PRO A 514 5.96 -18.80 -22.18
CA PRO A 514 5.33 -18.62 -23.49
C PRO A 514 4.11 -19.53 -23.65
N ILE A 515 3.10 -19.02 -24.36
CA ILE A 515 1.86 -19.78 -24.62
C ILE A 515 2.13 -20.97 -25.53
N ALA A 516 2.92 -20.75 -26.59
CA ALA A 516 3.49 -21.78 -27.42
C ALA A 516 4.98 -21.90 -27.08
N TYR A 517 5.42 -23.08 -26.66
CA TYR A 517 6.79 -23.32 -26.24
C TYR A 517 7.41 -24.45 -27.05
N ASP A 518 8.71 -24.33 -27.30
CA ASP A 518 9.47 -25.33 -28.04
C ASP A 518 9.59 -26.62 -27.21
N PRO A 519 9.74 -27.80 -27.83
CA PRO A 519 9.98 -29.03 -27.10
C PRO A 519 11.29 -29.00 -26.28
N ILE A 520 12.16 -28.04 -26.56
CA ILE A 520 13.46 -27.84 -25.91
C ILE A 520 13.44 -26.48 -25.22
N ILE A 521 13.60 -26.47 -23.89
CA ILE A 521 13.45 -25.28 -23.05
C ILE A 521 14.72 -25.00 -22.26
N THR A 522 15.07 -23.71 -22.19
CA THR A 522 15.98 -23.18 -21.17
C THR A 522 15.16 -22.62 -20.01
N LEU A 523 15.44 -23.07 -18.79
CA LEU A 523 14.93 -22.42 -17.58
C LEU A 523 15.90 -21.34 -17.13
N ASN A 524 15.38 -20.19 -16.73
CA ASN A 524 16.16 -19.09 -16.20
C ASN A 524 15.61 -18.62 -14.87
N ILE A 525 16.44 -18.68 -13.83
CA ILE A 525 16.16 -18.07 -12.54
C ILE A 525 17.04 -16.84 -12.38
N VAL A 526 16.43 -15.72 -11.99
CA VAL A 526 17.13 -14.47 -11.67
C VAL A 526 17.29 -14.36 -10.15
N ILE A 527 18.51 -14.21 -9.65
CA ILE A 527 18.81 -14.00 -8.23
C ILE A 527 19.34 -12.57 -8.07
N SER A 528 18.53 -11.73 -7.43
CA SER A 528 18.78 -10.30 -7.24
C SER A 528 19.18 -9.94 -5.80
N THR A 529 19.32 -10.93 -4.91
CA THR A 529 19.61 -10.75 -3.48
C THR A 529 20.59 -11.81 -2.98
N LYS A 530 21.33 -11.46 -1.91
CA LYS A 530 22.19 -12.39 -1.16
C LYS A 530 21.42 -13.36 -0.26
N ASP A 531 20.16 -13.04 0.05
CA ASP A 531 19.34 -13.78 1.01
C ASP A 531 18.61 -14.95 0.32
N TYR A 532 19.36 -15.82 -0.38
CA TYR A 532 18.82 -17.04 -0.98
C TYR A 532 19.45 -18.29 -0.39
N THR A 533 18.79 -19.42 -0.55
CA THR A 533 19.35 -20.74 -0.25
C THR A 533 19.33 -21.61 -1.50
N LYS A 534 20.37 -22.45 -1.65
CA LYS A 534 20.49 -23.36 -2.79
C LYS A 534 19.32 -24.36 -2.84
N GLU A 535 18.80 -24.77 -1.69
CA GLU A 535 17.65 -25.66 -1.55
C GLU A 535 16.36 -24.99 -2.07
N MET A 536 16.13 -23.71 -1.76
CA MET A 536 14.98 -22.97 -2.31
C MET A 536 15.12 -22.74 -3.80
N VAL A 537 16.32 -22.42 -4.30
CA VAL A 537 16.57 -22.31 -5.75
C VAL A 537 16.24 -23.62 -6.46
N LEU A 538 16.67 -24.76 -5.90
CA LEU A 538 16.32 -26.08 -6.41
C LEU A 538 14.79 -26.32 -6.38
N SER A 539 14.14 -25.98 -5.26
CA SER A 539 12.69 -26.13 -5.09
C SER A 539 11.92 -25.37 -6.18
N GLN A 540 12.25 -24.10 -6.42
CA GLN A 540 11.57 -23.26 -7.43
C GLN A 540 11.85 -23.73 -8.85
N LEU A 541 13.07 -24.21 -9.14
CA LEU A 541 13.39 -24.85 -10.43
C LEU A 541 12.57 -26.12 -10.65
N GLN A 542 12.36 -26.94 -9.61
CA GLN A 542 11.52 -28.13 -9.68
C GLN A 542 10.04 -27.76 -9.88
N GLN A 543 9.54 -26.71 -9.23
CA GLN A 543 8.19 -26.18 -9.48
C GLN A 543 8.04 -25.70 -10.92
N ALA A 544 9.01 -24.95 -11.46
CA ALA A 544 9.03 -24.54 -12.86
C ALA A 544 9.06 -25.75 -13.82
N LYS A 545 9.73 -26.86 -13.45
CA LYS A 545 9.69 -28.10 -14.23
C LYS A 545 8.30 -28.74 -14.30
N LYS A 546 7.46 -28.60 -13.26
CA LYS A 546 6.07 -29.11 -13.28
C LYS A 546 5.24 -28.48 -14.41
N GLU A 547 5.53 -27.23 -14.76
CA GLU A 547 4.85 -26.48 -15.83
C GLU A 547 5.22 -26.87 -17.26
N LEU A 548 6.30 -27.63 -17.43
CA LEU A 548 6.83 -27.99 -18.75
C LEU A 548 6.09 -29.14 -19.41
N GLY A 549 5.33 -29.94 -18.65
CA GLY A 549 4.70 -31.16 -19.16
C GLY A 549 5.75 -32.06 -19.85
N ASN A 550 5.60 -32.25 -21.16
CA ASN A 550 6.49 -33.11 -21.96
C ASN A 550 7.73 -32.42 -22.55
N ALA A 551 7.96 -31.12 -22.30
CA ALA A 551 9.17 -30.46 -22.81
C ALA A 551 10.41 -30.87 -22.05
N PHE A 552 11.54 -30.87 -22.77
CA PHE A 552 12.85 -31.21 -22.25
C PHE A 552 13.63 -29.96 -21.85
N VAL A 553 14.15 -29.93 -20.62
CA VAL A 553 15.05 -28.86 -20.16
C VAL A 553 16.45 -29.15 -20.66
N ILE A 554 16.93 -28.38 -21.64
CA ILE A 554 18.30 -28.55 -22.17
C ILE A 554 19.35 -27.96 -21.24
N LYS A 555 19.02 -26.86 -20.57
CA LYS A 555 19.90 -26.19 -19.61
C LYS A 555 19.14 -25.30 -18.65
N ILE A 556 19.77 -25.01 -17.54
CA ILE A 556 19.32 -24.03 -16.55
C ILE A 556 20.33 -22.89 -16.50
N ARG A 557 19.81 -21.67 -16.49
CA ARG A 557 20.57 -20.44 -16.36
C ARG A 557 20.26 -19.81 -15.00
N VAL A 558 21.30 -19.58 -14.21
CA VAL A 558 21.27 -18.76 -13.01
C VAL A 558 21.80 -17.39 -13.40
N THR A 559 20.90 -16.41 -13.44
CA THR A 559 21.21 -15.03 -13.81
C THR A 559 21.33 -14.18 -12.56
N THR A 560 22.37 -13.37 -12.44
CA THR A 560 22.41 -12.28 -11.47
C THR A 560 22.45 -10.94 -12.18
N ASN A 561 21.98 -9.89 -11.53
CA ASN A 561 21.91 -8.53 -12.07
C ASN A 561 22.79 -7.58 -11.22
N PRO A 562 22.86 -6.27 -11.53
CA PRO A 562 23.78 -5.36 -10.84
C PRO A 562 23.43 -5.15 -9.35
N GLN A 563 22.22 -5.52 -8.93
CA GLN A 563 21.78 -5.42 -7.53
C GLN A 563 22.48 -6.46 -6.65
N TYR A 564 22.93 -7.56 -7.24
CA TYR A 564 23.64 -8.60 -6.53
C TYR A 564 24.75 -9.25 -7.38
N LEU A 565 25.98 -8.90 -7.02
CA LEU A 565 27.18 -9.55 -7.54
C LEU A 565 27.50 -10.79 -6.69
N MET A 566 26.97 -11.94 -7.10
CA MET A 566 27.23 -13.21 -6.44
C MET A 566 28.75 -13.53 -6.44
N PRO A 567 29.36 -13.76 -5.26
CA PRO A 567 30.76 -14.17 -5.14
C PRO A 567 31.08 -15.43 -5.95
N GLU A 568 32.34 -15.57 -6.37
CA GLU A 568 32.76 -16.68 -7.21
C GLU A 568 32.59 -18.04 -6.53
N GLN A 569 33.04 -18.17 -5.29
CA GLN A 569 32.92 -19.43 -4.55
C GLN A 569 31.46 -19.82 -4.35
N GLU A 570 30.62 -18.86 -4.00
CA GLU A 570 29.19 -19.05 -3.85
C GLU A 570 28.53 -19.50 -5.18
N SER A 571 28.93 -18.87 -6.29
CA SER A 571 28.50 -19.28 -7.63
C SER A 571 28.90 -20.72 -7.96
N LYS A 572 30.14 -21.12 -7.61
CA LYS A 572 30.65 -22.48 -7.83
C LYS A 572 29.88 -23.49 -6.98
N ASP A 573 29.62 -23.17 -5.72
CA ASP A 573 28.90 -24.05 -4.79
C ASP A 573 27.46 -24.27 -5.26
N LEU A 574 26.77 -23.21 -5.68
CA LEU A 574 25.41 -23.31 -6.22
C LEU A 574 25.37 -24.12 -7.51
N ILE A 575 26.26 -23.87 -8.47
CA ILE A 575 26.31 -24.62 -9.74
C ILE A 575 26.60 -26.09 -9.50
N ASN A 576 27.56 -26.43 -8.64
CA ASN A 576 27.87 -27.81 -8.31
C ASN A 576 26.66 -28.51 -7.69
N TYR A 577 26.00 -27.86 -6.73
CA TYR A 577 24.80 -28.39 -6.09
C TYR A 577 23.67 -28.63 -7.11
N LEU A 578 23.31 -27.64 -7.92
CA LEU A 578 22.24 -27.78 -8.91
C LEU A 578 22.58 -28.81 -10.00
N SER A 579 23.85 -28.90 -10.41
CA SER A 579 24.29 -29.86 -11.42
C SER A 579 24.18 -31.30 -10.91
N GLN A 580 24.46 -31.53 -9.63
CA GLN A 580 24.29 -32.84 -8.98
C GLN A 580 22.81 -33.22 -8.86
N GLU A 581 21.95 -32.27 -8.49
CA GLU A 581 20.54 -32.53 -8.18
C GLU A 581 19.64 -32.62 -9.42
N LEU A 582 19.97 -31.91 -10.51
CA LEU A 582 19.06 -31.76 -11.65
C LEU A 582 19.47 -32.54 -12.90
N ASP A 583 20.68 -33.13 -12.94
CA ASP A 583 21.28 -33.86 -14.09
C ASP A 583 21.11 -33.10 -15.44
N VAL A 584 21.18 -31.76 -15.39
CA VAL A 584 21.17 -30.89 -16.58
C VAL A 584 22.34 -29.92 -16.58
N ARG A 585 22.68 -29.37 -17.74
CA ARG A 585 23.71 -28.33 -17.84
C ARG A 585 23.28 -27.08 -17.08
N ILE A 586 24.14 -26.59 -16.19
CA ILE A 586 23.92 -25.35 -15.43
C ILE A 586 24.88 -24.28 -15.96
N GLU A 587 24.36 -23.08 -16.20
CA GLU A 587 25.10 -21.88 -16.60
C GLU A 587 24.87 -20.77 -15.57
N ARG A 588 25.94 -20.10 -15.13
CA ARG A 588 25.83 -18.83 -14.41
C ARG A 588 26.16 -17.69 -15.34
N VAL A 589 25.25 -16.74 -15.42
CA VAL A 589 25.41 -15.52 -16.20
C VAL A 589 25.24 -14.29 -15.33
N HIS A 590 25.78 -13.16 -15.79
CA HIS A 590 25.58 -11.85 -15.18
C HIS A 590 25.09 -10.85 -16.21
N ILE A 591 24.26 -9.91 -15.79
CA ILE A 591 23.80 -8.78 -16.58
C ILE A 591 24.35 -7.53 -15.91
N ASP A 592 25.30 -6.86 -16.56
CA ASP A 592 25.99 -5.68 -16.01
C ASP A 592 25.10 -4.41 -16.05
N ILE A 593 24.22 -4.30 -17.04
CA ILE A 593 23.31 -3.16 -17.21
C ILE A 593 21.92 -3.70 -17.62
N PRO A 594 20.81 -3.17 -17.07
CA PRO A 594 19.47 -3.57 -17.51
C PRO A 594 19.33 -3.52 -19.05
N ASN A 595 18.88 -4.62 -19.65
CA ASN A 595 18.74 -4.83 -21.09
C ASN A 595 20.04 -5.00 -21.90
N SER A 596 21.21 -5.18 -21.27
CA SER A 596 22.44 -5.59 -21.96
C SER A 596 22.46 -7.09 -22.28
N GLU A 597 23.39 -7.52 -23.13
CA GLU A 597 23.67 -8.94 -23.29
C GLU A 597 24.19 -9.54 -21.97
N SER A 598 23.77 -10.78 -21.69
CA SER A 598 24.21 -11.51 -20.51
C SER A 598 25.58 -12.13 -20.73
N ARG A 599 26.51 -11.90 -19.82
CA ARG A 599 27.87 -12.46 -19.83
C ARG A 599 27.87 -13.85 -19.21
N LEU A 600 28.35 -14.85 -19.93
CA LEU A 600 28.48 -16.22 -19.41
C LEU A 600 29.77 -16.32 -18.59
N LEU A 601 29.66 -16.71 -17.32
CA LEU A 601 30.78 -16.69 -16.40
C LEU A 601 31.23 -18.10 -16.03
N LEU A 602 30.27 -18.95 -15.66
CA LEU A 602 30.53 -20.33 -15.28
C LEU A 602 29.56 -21.27 -16.01
N SER A 603 30.00 -22.49 -16.31
CA SER A 603 29.10 -23.56 -16.75
C SER A 603 29.57 -24.93 -16.30
N LYS A 604 28.64 -25.86 -16.11
CA LYS A 604 28.95 -27.26 -15.81
C LYS A 604 27.94 -28.17 -16.52
N ASN A 605 28.40 -29.12 -17.33
CA ASN A 605 27.52 -30.17 -17.84
C ASN A 605 27.36 -31.27 -16.78
N PRO A 606 26.31 -32.10 -16.89
CA PRO A 606 26.18 -33.25 -16.01
C PRO A 606 27.41 -34.15 -16.12
N ARG A 607 27.96 -34.55 -14.97
CA ARG A 607 29.13 -35.45 -14.83
C ARG A 607 30.48 -34.86 -15.21
N ASP A 608 30.56 -33.58 -15.58
CA ASP A 608 31.85 -32.90 -15.69
C ASP A 608 32.52 -32.86 -14.30
N PRO A 609 33.81 -33.21 -14.17
CA PRO A 609 34.49 -33.21 -12.88
C PRO A 609 34.64 -31.79 -12.32
N GLU A 610 34.91 -30.81 -13.19
CA GLU A 610 35.18 -29.42 -12.81
C GLU A 610 34.17 -28.45 -13.43
N ILE A 611 34.12 -27.22 -12.93
CA ILE A 611 33.32 -26.13 -13.51
C ILE A 611 34.18 -25.44 -14.57
N LYS A 612 33.61 -25.19 -15.75
CA LYS A 612 34.25 -24.38 -16.78
C LYS A 612 34.06 -22.88 -16.47
N ILE A 613 35.16 -22.15 -16.38
CA ILE A 613 35.21 -20.68 -16.26
C ILE A 613 35.36 -20.11 -17.67
N HIS A 614 34.52 -19.14 -18.04
CA HIS A 614 34.52 -18.56 -19.40
C HIS A 614 35.14 -17.17 -19.45
N GLU A 615 34.93 -16.37 -18.41
CA GLU A 615 35.52 -15.04 -18.29
C GLU A 615 35.96 -14.76 -16.86
N HIS A 616 37.03 -13.97 -16.72
CA HIS A 616 37.50 -13.48 -15.42
C HIS A 616 36.58 -12.36 -14.91
N LEU A 617 36.33 -12.35 -13.60
CA LEU A 617 35.38 -11.46 -12.93
C LEU A 617 35.93 -10.04 -12.65
N ALA A 618 37.18 -9.74 -13.02
CA ALA A 618 37.79 -8.44 -12.76
C ALA A 618 37.81 -7.60 -14.04
N GLU A 619 37.08 -6.49 -14.04
CA GLU A 619 37.32 -5.39 -14.97
C GLU A 619 38.56 -4.64 -14.47
N THR A 620 39.68 -4.75 -15.20
CA THR A 620 40.90 -4.00 -14.86
C THR A 620 40.89 -2.66 -15.60
N THR A 621 41.09 -1.55 -14.89
CA THR A 621 41.39 -0.27 -15.53
C THR A 621 42.91 -0.23 -15.80
N PRO A 622 43.38 -0.04 -17.04
CA PRO A 622 44.80 0.05 -17.33
C PRO A 622 45.42 1.26 -16.60
N HIS A 623 46.22 1.01 -15.57
CA HIS A 623 47.04 2.03 -14.95
C HIS A 623 48.39 2.03 -15.67
N GLN A 624 48.49 2.81 -16.75
CA GLN A 624 49.66 2.94 -17.64
C GLN A 624 49.84 1.81 -18.67
N ASP A 625 49.07 1.89 -19.75
CA ASP A 625 49.17 1.05 -20.96
C ASP A 625 50.39 1.43 -21.83
N THR A 626 51.57 1.49 -21.21
CA THR A 626 52.84 1.68 -21.90
C THR A 626 53.82 0.62 -21.40
N PRO A 627 54.75 0.15 -22.26
CA PRO A 627 55.73 -0.84 -21.84
C PRO A 627 56.47 -0.41 -20.56
N LEU A 628 56.75 -1.35 -19.65
CA LEU A 628 57.37 -1.10 -18.34
C LEU A 628 58.62 -0.20 -18.39
N HIS A 629 59.36 -0.23 -19.50
CA HIS A 629 60.56 0.59 -19.73
C HIS A 629 60.26 2.08 -19.97
N ASN A 630 59.00 2.47 -20.13
CA ASN A 630 58.52 3.84 -20.38
C ASN A 630 57.81 4.46 -19.18
N TRP A 631 57.72 3.74 -18.05
CA TRP A 631 57.08 4.27 -16.84
C TRP A 631 58.01 5.30 -16.19
N ALA A 632 57.52 6.54 -16.04
CA ALA A 632 58.32 7.70 -15.65
C ALA A 632 58.97 7.58 -14.25
N ASP A 633 58.43 6.72 -13.38
CA ASP A 633 58.77 6.64 -11.96
C ASP A 633 59.59 5.41 -11.57
N LEU A 634 59.99 4.56 -12.53
CA LEU A 634 60.76 3.34 -12.26
C LEU A 634 62.24 3.49 -12.65
N SER A 635 63.14 3.23 -11.70
CA SER A 635 64.58 3.16 -11.95
C SER A 635 64.94 1.90 -12.73
N ARG A 636 66.10 1.92 -13.42
CA ARG A 636 66.61 0.76 -14.17
C ARG A 636 66.79 -0.48 -13.30
N GLU A 637 67.15 -0.31 -12.03
CA GLU A 637 67.26 -1.40 -11.07
C GLU A 637 65.90 -1.99 -10.69
N GLN A 638 64.86 -1.14 -10.56
CA GLN A 638 63.49 -1.60 -10.31
C GLN A 638 62.93 -2.38 -11.50
N ILE A 639 63.16 -1.89 -12.73
CA ILE A 639 62.79 -2.61 -13.96
C ILE A 639 63.48 -3.97 -14.02
N ASN A 640 64.79 -4.02 -13.79
CA ASN A 640 65.54 -5.29 -13.81
C ASN A 640 65.04 -6.26 -12.74
N LYS A 641 64.68 -5.78 -11.54
CA LYS A 641 64.08 -6.60 -10.49
C LYS A 641 62.73 -7.17 -10.91
N LEU A 642 61.83 -6.35 -11.46
CA LEU A 642 60.52 -6.79 -11.94
C LEU A 642 60.66 -7.83 -13.07
N THR A 643 61.56 -7.61 -14.03
CA THR A 643 61.87 -8.58 -15.09
C THR A 643 62.41 -9.89 -14.53
N THR A 644 63.26 -9.83 -13.49
CA THR A 644 63.82 -11.03 -12.85
C THR A 644 62.76 -11.79 -12.05
N GLU A 645 61.87 -11.09 -11.34
CA GLU A 645 60.75 -11.70 -10.63
C GLU A 645 59.75 -12.36 -11.58
N ALA A 646 59.47 -11.74 -12.74
CA ALA A 646 58.57 -12.29 -13.76
C ALA A 646 59.05 -13.64 -14.32
N GLN A 647 60.35 -13.93 -14.30
CA GLN A 647 60.93 -15.20 -14.76
C GLN A 647 60.95 -16.29 -13.68
N LYS A 648 60.53 -16.00 -12.45
CA LYS A 648 60.43 -17.03 -11.41
C LYS A 648 59.18 -17.88 -11.61
N PRO A 649 59.20 -19.17 -11.22
CA PRO A 649 58.01 -20.01 -11.23
C PRO A 649 56.91 -19.36 -10.38
N GLN A 650 55.78 -19.02 -11.01
CA GLN A 650 54.71 -18.33 -10.32
C GLN A 650 53.99 -19.30 -9.36
N PRO A 651 53.81 -18.94 -8.07
CA PRO A 651 52.91 -19.69 -7.20
C PRO A 651 51.47 -19.57 -7.72
N SER A 652 50.60 -20.55 -7.42
CA SER A 652 49.18 -20.43 -7.73
C SER A 652 48.64 -19.13 -7.13
N LEU A 653 48.09 -18.25 -7.96
CA LEU A 653 47.58 -16.94 -7.54
C LEU A 653 46.55 -17.13 -6.43
N ALA A 654 46.87 -16.68 -5.21
CA ALA A 654 45.90 -16.59 -4.13
C ALA A 654 45.06 -15.32 -4.33
N ASN A 655 43.74 -15.43 -4.14
CA ASN A 655 42.82 -14.29 -4.21
C ASN A 655 43.17 -13.29 -3.10
N HIS A 656 43.69 -12.14 -3.49
CA HIS A 656 43.87 -10.97 -2.63
C HIS A 656 42.89 -9.87 -3.09
N ASP A 657 42.33 -9.11 -2.15
CA ASP A 657 41.30 -8.09 -2.41
C ASP A 657 41.76 -6.97 -3.36
N HIS A 658 43.07 -6.79 -3.51
CA HIS A 658 43.70 -5.90 -4.49
C HIS A 658 44.89 -6.60 -5.15
N GLN A 659 44.90 -6.69 -6.47
CA GLN A 659 46.00 -7.23 -7.26
C GLN A 659 46.45 -6.21 -8.29
N VAL A 660 47.77 -6.02 -8.40
CA VAL A 660 48.40 -5.28 -9.50
C VAL A 660 48.98 -6.30 -10.45
N LEU A 661 48.42 -6.42 -11.64
CA LEU A 661 48.92 -7.28 -12.71
C LEU A 661 49.85 -6.45 -13.58
N ILE A 662 51.11 -6.88 -13.70
CA ILE A 662 52.12 -6.23 -14.55
C ILE A 662 52.45 -7.19 -15.68
N GLN A 663 52.02 -6.85 -16.90
CA GLN A 663 52.39 -7.59 -18.10
C GLN A 663 53.81 -7.16 -18.53
N THR A 664 54.77 -8.08 -18.43
CA THR A 664 56.18 -7.81 -18.80
C THR A 664 56.54 -8.29 -20.21
N GLU A 665 55.64 -9.01 -20.88
CA GLU A 665 55.84 -9.55 -22.23
C GLU A 665 55.01 -8.78 -23.28
N ALA A 666 55.48 -8.76 -24.52
CA ALA A 666 54.78 -8.10 -25.63
C ALA A 666 53.48 -8.86 -25.97
N ASP A 667 52.44 -8.11 -26.35
CA ASP A 667 51.06 -8.60 -26.58
C ASP A 667 50.93 -9.82 -27.51
N GLY A 668 51.93 -10.10 -28.34
CA GLY A 668 51.95 -11.26 -29.23
C GLY A 668 52.16 -12.62 -28.55
N ASN A 669 52.47 -12.64 -27.24
CA ASN A 669 52.79 -13.86 -26.49
C ASN A 669 51.83 -14.15 -25.31
N VAL A 670 50.76 -13.37 -25.12
CA VAL A 670 49.78 -13.52 -24.02
C VAL A 670 48.49 -14.18 -24.51
#